data_AF-A0A1N7PHV3-F1
#
_entry.id   AF-A0A1N7PHV3-F1
#
_cell.length_a   1.000
_cell.length_b   1.000
_cell.length_c   1.000
_cell.angle_alpha   90.00
_cell.angle_beta   90.00
_cell.angle_gamma   90.00
#
_symmetry.space_group_name_H-M   'P 1'
#
loop_
_entity.id
_entity.type
_entity.pdbx_description
1 polymer ?
#
loop_
_entity_poly.entity_id
_entity_poly.type
_entity_poly.pdbx_seq_one_letter_code
_entity_poly.pdbx_strand_id
1 'polypeptide(L)'
;MTAPADCGCCAGQPALTPDTLANPPGQPALRLRVGTHGRFLASLTADLARAPDLAALTTRDRDDPVMALFDAWAAVLDVLAFYQERIGNEGYLRTATERRSVQSLARAIGYELRPGVAATTWLAFTLETAPGAPPRARVEPWTRTQSVPAQDERAQTFETLAAVEARAAWNALELAWLEPTPPRFGARTLCLAGAATRLKPGDAVLIVGDERARDPGNENWDFRRVTQVREFVPGPGEDGAPAYTLISLERGLGSAQPHVQPARRNARCHALRAQARLFGYNAPDWRAMPATLRAAYLGMADDAKPSFSQFPQWPGFTLADVSDPPGGSGPGAGLYGEYYRGRTFSERIMTRTDAQVDFHWAAGGPGDGVPADHFCVRWTGWVRAPASGSYTFHVTADDGVRLWLDGDLLIDQWREQSPTEYAASARLTAGRKHDIRLDYYEAGGDATIALAWSGPGLARQTIPAASLYPADVHGVHLDASHPKWVAGGWAVLSMPNYEELYRIADATPDARTGFALAGPTTRLTLRGERVREQFNDALRETTAYGESEPLDWGQRPASGLTQGHALTLAAYEPDLPEGRVLAVSGLVLDEADAANAAPRERLLRGDPLAGVRVARDRASAELEFEDGARAAVTLAEASDIVRIQRNDSAGGRTALLLDADLAHAYLPATVRINANVAPASHGDSRQMRIQPEVLGSGAGNRAFQRFTLQQAPLTFVPAPTASGAASSLEVRVDGLLWNEAPRITALAPGDRAYLLRLDDSGGATVQFGDGLHGARLPSGSGNVEARYRVGLGREGNVAPGQLSVLLTRAPGVKAVTNPQAATGGVDPEAGDAARRNAPLRVRTLDRIVSLRDFEDFAAAFTGIGKAQAMWLWDGETRLVHLTVAGEDGTALDPAEALYRNLLAAIDAARPPYQPLRVAPCRYLDFGVRAGLGIDPRHEAPRVLAAARDRVLQAFGFAARAFGQPVHGGEVLAVLQGVDGVQWVDLDALVLAEGLDGSAARRSAGPDATLPARTARWQQGSLRPADLLRPDPAGILLTERT
;
A
#
# COMPACT_ATOMS: atom_id res chain seq x y z
N MET A 1 -72.73 -77.10 -10.63
CA MET A 1 -73.59 -75.95 -10.93
C MET A 1 -73.31 -74.89 -9.89
N THR A 2 -72.71 -73.79 -10.32
CA THR A 2 -72.25 -72.64 -9.54
C THR A 2 -73.42 -71.70 -9.22
N ALA A 3 -73.47 -71.18 -7.99
CA ALA A 3 -74.37 -70.10 -7.60
C ALA A 3 -74.00 -68.79 -8.35
N PRO A 4 -74.97 -67.90 -8.65
CA PRO A 4 -74.67 -66.63 -9.32
C PRO A 4 -73.89 -65.73 -8.37
N ALA A 5 -72.82 -65.13 -8.88
CA ALA A 5 -72.07 -64.09 -8.20
C ALA A 5 -72.98 -62.88 -7.90
N ASP A 6 -72.96 -62.41 -6.66
CA ASP A 6 -73.49 -61.11 -6.26
C ASP A 6 -72.88 -60.02 -7.15
N CYS A 7 -73.67 -59.49 -8.08
CA CYS A 7 -73.25 -58.45 -9.02
C CYS A 7 -73.09 -57.06 -8.37
N GLY A 8 -73.22 -56.94 -7.05
CA GLY A 8 -73.07 -55.68 -6.29
C GLY A 8 -74.09 -54.59 -6.63
N CYS A 9 -75.03 -54.84 -7.55
CA CYS A 9 -75.94 -53.83 -8.08
C CYS A 9 -76.95 -53.27 -7.05
N CYS A 10 -77.12 -53.94 -5.91
CA CYS A 10 -77.99 -53.51 -4.81
C CYS A 10 -77.23 -52.93 -3.61
N ALA A 11 -75.90 -52.74 -3.68
CA ALA A 11 -75.09 -52.36 -2.51
C ALA A 11 -75.22 -50.88 -2.07
N GLY A 12 -75.97 -50.06 -2.83
CA GLY A 12 -76.07 -48.61 -2.58
C GLY A 12 -74.76 -47.87 -2.85
N GLN A 13 -74.82 -46.56 -3.08
CA GLN A 13 -73.59 -45.76 -3.18
C GLN A 13 -72.91 -45.71 -1.79
N PRO A 14 -71.59 -45.94 -1.71
CA PRO A 14 -70.86 -45.80 -0.45
C PRO A 14 -70.69 -44.32 -0.09
N ALA A 15 -70.80 -44.01 1.20
CA ALA A 15 -70.38 -42.70 1.71
C ALA A 15 -68.86 -42.54 1.48
N LEU A 16 -68.45 -41.40 0.93
CA LEU A 16 -67.06 -41.07 0.64
C LEU A 16 -66.41 -40.22 1.74
N THR A 17 -67.16 -39.82 2.76
CA THR A 17 -66.74 -38.99 3.88
C THR A 17 -67.34 -39.52 5.19
N PRO A 18 -66.63 -39.42 6.33
CA PRO A 18 -65.32 -38.80 6.47
C PRO A 18 -64.19 -39.63 5.86
N ASP A 19 -63.24 -38.97 5.19
CA ASP A 19 -61.99 -39.58 4.74
C ASP A 19 -61.17 -40.06 5.94
N THR A 20 -60.45 -41.17 5.75
CA THR A 20 -59.54 -41.68 6.78
C THR A 20 -58.34 -40.73 6.94
N LEU A 21 -58.15 -40.25 8.17
CA LEU A 21 -57.03 -39.38 8.51
C LEU A 21 -55.75 -40.21 8.74
N ALA A 22 -54.69 -39.90 8.01
CA ALA A 22 -53.38 -40.54 8.16
C ALA A 22 -52.28 -39.47 8.27
N ASN A 23 -51.73 -39.30 9.47
CA ASN A 23 -50.68 -38.32 9.79
C ASN A 23 -49.48 -39.01 10.44
N PRO A 24 -48.59 -39.65 9.65
CA PRO A 24 -47.37 -40.24 10.20
C PRO A 24 -46.47 -39.17 10.86
N PRO A 25 -45.63 -39.57 11.84
CA PRO A 25 -44.75 -38.64 12.54
C PRO A 25 -43.81 -37.90 11.59
N GLY A 26 -43.55 -36.63 11.90
CA GLY A 26 -42.57 -35.84 11.17
C GLY A 26 -43.04 -35.35 9.80
N GLN A 27 -44.34 -35.22 9.54
CA GLN A 27 -44.83 -34.50 8.35
C GLN A 27 -44.74 -32.98 8.50
N PRO A 28 -44.50 -32.21 7.41
CA PRO A 28 -44.37 -30.75 7.48
C PRO A 28 -45.73 -30.04 7.61
N ALA A 29 -46.82 -30.76 7.37
CA ALA A 29 -48.20 -30.33 7.60
C ALA A 29 -49.03 -31.52 8.06
N LEU A 30 -50.12 -31.27 8.78
CA LEU A 30 -51.14 -32.25 9.13
C LEU A 30 -52.23 -32.23 8.06
N ARG A 31 -52.61 -33.41 7.60
CA ARG A 31 -53.80 -33.64 6.77
C ARG A 31 -54.96 -33.98 7.69
N LEU A 32 -55.83 -33.00 7.94
CA LEU A 32 -57.00 -33.12 8.82
C LEU A 32 -58.32 -32.96 8.05
N ARG A 33 -58.26 -32.66 6.75
CA ARG A 33 -59.44 -32.53 5.91
C ARG A 33 -60.15 -33.87 5.75
N VAL A 34 -61.34 -33.98 6.35
CA VAL A 34 -62.20 -35.17 6.32
C VAL A 34 -63.07 -35.28 5.05
N GLY A 35 -62.98 -34.33 4.13
CA GLY A 35 -63.66 -34.37 2.83
C GLY A 35 -63.50 -33.07 2.04
N THR A 36 -63.90 -33.10 0.77
CA THR A 36 -64.04 -31.91 -0.08
C THR A 36 -65.50 -31.71 -0.43
N HIS A 37 -65.89 -30.53 -0.91
CA HIS A 37 -67.25 -30.22 -1.35
C HIS A 37 -67.88 -31.36 -2.17
N GLY A 38 -67.21 -31.81 -3.23
CA GLY A 38 -67.73 -32.87 -4.10
C GLY A 38 -67.88 -34.22 -3.39
N ARG A 39 -67.01 -34.55 -2.43
CA ARG A 39 -67.09 -35.80 -1.65
C ARG A 39 -68.20 -35.73 -0.59
N PHE A 40 -68.37 -34.58 0.08
CA PHE A 40 -69.47 -34.36 1.01
C PHE A 40 -70.82 -34.43 0.30
N LEU A 41 -70.96 -33.75 -0.84
CA LEU A 41 -72.19 -33.77 -1.64
C LEU A 41 -72.52 -35.20 -2.09
N ALA A 42 -71.52 -35.96 -2.56
CA ALA A 42 -71.70 -37.35 -2.94
C ALA A 42 -72.17 -38.23 -1.76
N SER A 43 -71.58 -38.07 -0.57
CA SER A 43 -72.00 -38.80 0.64
C SER A 43 -73.42 -38.44 1.09
N LEU A 44 -73.75 -37.14 1.16
CA LEU A 44 -75.09 -36.66 1.52
C LEU A 44 -76.16 -37.19 0.53
N THR A 45 -75.81 -37.20 -0.77
CA THR A 45 -76.67 -37.73 -1.83
C THR A 45 -76.81 -39.26 -1.75
N ALA A 46 -75.74 -39.98 -1.39
CA ALA A 46 -75.76 -41.42 -1.18
C ALA A 46 -76.62 -41.82 0.04
N ASP A 47 -76.56 -41.04 1.11
CA ASP A 47 -77.33 -41.26 2.34
C ASP A 47 -78.83 -41.03 2.17
N LEU A 48 -79.26 -40.24 1.17
CA LEU A 48 -80.68 -40.07 0.85
C LEU A 48 -81.38 -41.42 0.56
N ALA A 49 -80.68 -42.37 -0.06
CA ALA A 49 -81.22 -43.71 -0.33
C ALA A 49 -81.36 -44.58 0.94
N ARG A 50 -80.78 -44.15 2.06
CA ARG A 50 -80.74 -44.87 3.34
C ARG A 50 -81.65 -44.24 4.40
N ALA A 51 -82.25 -43.08 4.11
CA ALA A 51 -83.13 -42.35 5.01
C ALA A 51 -84.62 -42.68 4.72
N PRO A 52 -85.27 -43.55 5.50
CA PRO A 52 -86.65 -44.00 5.22
C PRO A 52 -87.67 -42.86 5.24
N ASP A 53 -87.44 -41.83 6.06
CA ASP A 53 -88.30 -40.65 6.14
C ASP A 53 -88.23 -39.75 4.90
N LEU A 54 -87.20 -39.93 4.05
CA LEU A 54 -86.97 -39.19 2.81
C LEU A 54 -87.22 -40.04 1.56
N ALA A 55 -87.82 -41.22 1.70
CA ALA A 55 -88.08 -42.15 0.61
C ALA A 55 -88.99 -41.58 -0.50
N ALA A 56 -89.77 -40.54 -0.20
CA ALA A 56 -90.61 -39.83 -1.17
C ALA A 56 -89.83 -38.89 -2.12
N LEU A 57 -88.55 -38.63 -1.86
CA LEU A 57 -87.72 -37.74 -2.67
C LEU A 57 -87.11 -38.50 -3.85
N THR A 58 -87.74 -38.39 -5.03
CA THR A 58 -87.42 -39.23 -6.21
C THR A 58 -86.50 -38.55 -7.23
N THR A 59 -86.36 -37.22 -7.21
CA THR A 59 -85.46 -36.49 -8.12
C THR A 59 -84.05 -36.34 -7.54
N ARG A 60 -83.06 -36.31 -8.44
CA ARG A 60 -81.65 -36.00 -8.16
C ARG A 60 -81.14 -34.83 -9.00
N ASP A 61 -82.06 -34.07 -9.61
CA ASP A 61 -81.71 -32.92 -10.43
C ASP A 61 -81.09 -31.82 -9.56
N ARG A 62 -80.06 -31.18 -10.11
CA ARG A 62 -79.35 -30.09 -9.42
C ARG A 62 -80.22 -28.86 -9.19
N ASP A 63 -81.31 -28.73 -9.95
CA ASP A 63 -82.24 -27.61 -9.87
C ASP A 63 -83.32 -27.83 -8.79
N ASP A 64 -83.34 -28.99 -8.13
CA ASP A 64 -84.25 -29.26 -7.02
C ASP A 64 -83.81 -28.55 -5.72
N PRO A 65 -84.72 -27.86 -4.99
CA PRO A 65 -84.37 -27.14 -3.77
C PRO A 65 -83.72 -28.00 -2.67
N VAL A 66 -84.04 -29.30 -2.58
CA VAL A 66 -83.43 -30.21 -1.59
C VAL A 66 -82.01 -30.58 -1.99
N MET A 67 -81.75 -30.79 -3.28
CA MET A 67 -80.39 -30.99 -3.78
C MET A 67 -79.54 -29.71 -3.64
N ALA A 68 -80.13 -28.54 -3.84
CA ALA A 68 -79.48 -27.25 -3.56
C ALA A 68 -79.14 -27.07 -2.07
N LEU A 69 -79.98 -27.57 -1.15
CA LEU A 69 -79.69 -27.55 0.28
C LEU A 69 -78.51 -28.47 0.63
N PHE A 70 -78.43 -29.67 0.03
CA PHE A 70 -77.27 -30.55 0.20
C PHE A 70 -75.99 -29.96 -0.39
N ASP A 71 -76.07 -29.28 -1.53
CA ASP A 71 -74.95 -28.57 -2.13
C ASP A 71 -74.44 -27.45 -1.21
N ALA A 72 -75.36 -26.64 -0.67
CA ALA A 72 -75.03 -25.62 0.32
C ALA A 72 -74.40 -26.21 1.59
N TRP A 73 -74.91 -27.34 2.08
CA TRP A 73 -74.37 -28.00 3.27
C TRP A 73 -73.01 -28.67 3.01
N ALA A 74 -72.81 -29.25 1.84
CA ALA A 74 -71.51 -29.74 1.39
C ALA A 74 -70.48 -28.61 1.31
N ALA A 75 -70.88 -27.40 0.89
CA ALA A 75 -70.01 -26.23 0.88
C ALA A 75 -69.63 -25.78 2.30
N VAL A 76 -70.60 -25.74 3.24
CA VAL A 76 -70.32 -25.44 4.66
C VAL A 76 -69.37 -26.46 5.26
N LEU A 77 -69.60 -27.76 5.02
CA LEU A 77 -68.72 -28.83 5.50
C LEU A 77 -67.31 -28.73 4.92
N ASP A 78 -67.18 -28.33 3.65
CA ASP A 78 -65.88 -28.13 3.01
C ASP A 78 -65.10 -26.96 3.63
N VAL A 79 -65.77 -25.83 3.83
CA VAL A 79 -65.20 -24.65 4.50
C VAL A 79 -64.78 -24.99 5.93
N LEU A 80 -65.62 -25.70 6.69
CA LEU A 80 -65.29 -26.13 8.04
C LEU A 80 -64.09 -27.08 8.06
N ALA A 81 -64.05 -28.07 7.17
CA ALA A 81 -62.94 -29.02 7.08
C ALA A 81 -61.62 -28.32 6.69
N PHE A 82 -61.68 -27.32 5.81
CA PHE A 82 -60.54 -26.48 5.45
C PHE A 82 -60.01 -25.68 6.66
N TYR A 83 -60.89 -24.99 7.41
CA TYR A 83 -60.45 -24.20 8.57
C TYR A 83 -59.96 -25.08 9.72
N GLN A 84 -60.57 -26.24 9.97
CA GLN A 84 -60.09 -27.20 10.96
C GLN A 84 -58.66 -27.67 10.65
N GLU A 85 -58.38 -27.94 9.37
CA GLU A 85 -57.03 -28.31 8.94
C GLU A 85 -56.04 -27.18 9.15
N ARG A 86 -56.37 -25.94 8.77
CA ARG A 86 -55.49 -24.79 9.02
C ARG A 86 -55.24 -24.58 10.52
N ILE A 87 -56.28 -24.58 11.35
CA ILE A 87 -56.15 -24.42 12.81
C ILE A 87 -55.32 -25.55 13.41
N GLY A 88 -55.53 -26.80 12.99
CA GLY A 88 -54.76 -27.93 13.49
C GLY A 88 -53.27 -27.84 13.13
N ASN A 89 -52.94 -27.32 11.96
CA ASN A 89 -51.56 -27.04 11.56
C ASN A 89 -50.89 -25.97 12.43
N GLU A 90 -51.63 -24.98 12.94
CA GLU A 90 -51.11 -23.95 13.85
C GLU A 90 -50.82 -24.46 15.27
N GLY A 91 -51.21 -25.69 15.62
CA GLY A 91 -51.06 -26.25 16.97
C GLY A 91 -49.67 -26.80 17.30
N TYR A 92 -48.81 -27.04 16.31
CA TYR A 92 -47.48 -27.61 16.52
C TYR A 92 -46.39 -26.75 15.88
N LEU A 93 -45.26 -26.62 16.58
CA LEU A 93 -44.18 -25.73 16.14
C LEU A 93 -43.72 -26.08 14.72
N ARG A 94 -43.67 -27.36 14.34
CA ARG A 94 -43.21 -27.81 13.02
C ARG A 94 -44.18 -27.47 11.88
N THR A 95 -45.48 -27.42 12.14
CA THR A 95 -46.54 -27.28 11.13
C THR A 95 -47.15 -25.88 11.09
N ALA A 96 -46.93 -25.07 12.14
CA ALA A 96 -47.46 -23.72 12.22
C ALA A 96 -46.88 -22.82 11.13
N THR A 97 -47.77 -22.09 10.46
CA THR A 97 -47.43 -21.18 9.36
C THR A 97 -47.56 -19.73 9.77
N GLU A 98 -48.47 -19.40 10.70
CA GLU A 98 -48.61 -18.04 11.20
C GLU A 98 -47.50 -17.69 12.20
N ARG A 99 -46.90 -16.51 12.01
CA ARG A 99 -45.83 -16.00 12.88
C ARG A 99 -46.24 -15.96 14.35
N ARG A 100 -47.47 -15.53 14.63
CA ARG A 100 -48.04 -15.46 15.98
C ARG A 100 -48.12 -16.83 16.66
N SER A 101 -48.53 -17.87 15.92
CA SER A 101 -48.59 -19.25 16.42
C SER A 101 -47.19 -19.76 16.74
N VAL A 102 -46.25 -19.60 15.80
CA VAL A 102 -44.84 -19.99 15.99
C VAL A 102 -44.25 -19.32 17.22
N GLN A 103 -44.47 -18.00 17.39
CA GLN A 103 -43.98 -17.26 18.55
C GLN A 103 -44.60 -17.74 19.86
N SER A 104 -45.92 -17.99 19.88
CA SER A 104 -46.63 -18.45 21.08
C SER A 104 -46.17 -19.85 21.50
N LEU A 105 -45.99 -20.76 20.52
CA LEU A 105 -45.49 -22.11 20.74
C LEU A 105 -44.02 -22.11 21.18
N ALA A 106 -43.18 -21.26 20.56
CA ALA A 106 -41.79 -21.10 20.95
C ALA A 106 -41.67 -20.57 22.39
N ARG A 107 -42.50 -19.60 22.78
CA ARG A 107 -42.55 -19.09 24.15
C ARG A 107 -42.98 -20.14 25.17
N ALA A 108 -43.88 -21.05 24.80
CA ALA A 108 -44.32 -22.13 25.68
C ALA A 108 -43.16 -23.06 26.09
N ILE A 109 -42.12 -23.16 25.25
CA ILE A 109 -40.89 -23.90 25.54
C ILE A 109 -39.73 -23.00 26.00
N GLY A 110 -40.00 -21.72 26.32
CA GLY A 110 -39.01 -20.79 26.85
C GLY A 110 -38.11 -20.12 25.80
N TYR A 111 -38.46 -20.19 24.52
CA TYR A 111 -37.74 -19.51 23.44
C TYR A 111 -38.45 -18.21 23.04
N GLU A 112 -37.71 -17.11 23.04
CA GLU A 112 -38.12 -15.86 22.39
C GLU A 112 -37.44 -15.82 21.02
N LEU A 113 -38.19 -15.44 19.97
CA LEU A 113 -37.64 -15.27 18.62
C LEU A 113 -36.48 -14.28 18.66
N ARG A 114 -35.42 -14.55 17.89
CA ARG A 114 -34.27 -13.66 17.86
C ARG A 114 -34.70 -12.26 17.36
N PRO A 115 -34.35 -11.20 18.09
CA PRO A 115 -34.62 -9.84 17.64
C PRO A 115 -33.79 -9.56 16.39
N GLY A 116 -34.23 -8.59 15.59
CA GLY A 116 -33.35 -8.02 14.60
C GLY A 116 -32.26 -7.19 15.29
N VAL A 117 -31.08 -7.10 14.68
CA VAL A 117 -29.92 -6.39 15.22
C VAL A 117 -29.58 -5.22 14.30
N ALA A 118 -29.17 -4.11 14.91
CA ALA A 118 -28.70 -2.93 14.20
C ALA A 118 -27.33 -3.15 13.58
N ALA A 119 -27.16 -2.68 12.34
CA ALA A 119 -25.86 -2.59 11.70
C ALA A 119 -24.92 -1.65 12.47
N THR A 120 -23.62 -1.91 12.38
CA THR A 120 -22.57 -1.11 13.01
C THR A 120 -21.53 -0.67 11.98
N THR A 121 -20.91 0.48 12.21
CA THR A 121 -19.85 1.02 11.35
C THR A 121 -18.99 2.03 12.11
N TRP A 122 -18.04 2.65 11.42
CA TRP A 122 -17.25 3.77 11.89
C TRP A 122 -17.60 5.03 11.09
N LEU A 123 -17.73 6.15 11.78
CA LEU A 123 -17.93 7.47 11.19
C LEU A 123 -16.64 8.27 11.27
N ALA A 124 -16.19 8.80 10.14
CA ALA A 124 -15.11 9.76 10.05
C ALA A 124 -15.70 11.17 9.89
N PHE A 125 -15.32 12.08 10.78
CA PHE A 125 -15.80 13.46 10.77
C PHE A 125 -14.77 14.39 10.14
N THR A 126 -15.26 15.40 9.41
CA THR A 126 -14.43 16.47 8.86
C THR A 126 -14.81 17.78 9.55
N LEU A 127 -13.85 18.44 10.18
CA LEU A 127 -14.02 19.76 10.78
C LEU A 127 -13.83 20.87 9.72
N GLU A 128 -14.47 22.02 9.95
CA GLU A 128 -14.28 23.20 9.12
C GLU A 128 -12.86 23.76 9.29
N THR A 129 -12.22 24.12 8.17
CA THR A 129 -10.85 24.67 8.12
C THR A 129 -10.82 26.13 7.68
N ALA A 130 -11.98 26.72 7.37
CA ALA A 130 -12.10 28.13 7.04
C ALA A 130 -11.55 29.02 8.18
N PRO A 131 -10.94 30.19 7.87
CA PRO A 131 -10.45 31.12 8.88
C PRO A 131 -11.55 31.49 9.90
N GLY A 132 -11.25 31.34 11.19
CA GLY A 132 -12.20 31.60 12.29
C GLY A 132 -13.03 30.41 12.75
N ALA A 133 -12.97 29.25 12.06
CA ALA A 133 -13.56 28.01 12.55
C ALA A 133 -12.78 27.47 13.77
N PRO A 134 -13.46 26.82 14.74
CA PRO A 134 -12.78 26.24 15.89
C PRO A 134 -11.88 25.07 15.45
N PRO A 135 -10.59 25.04 15.84
CA PRO A 135 -9.65 24.00 15.41
C PRO A 135 -9.90 22.63 16.05
N ARG A 136 -10.78 22.57 17.06
CA ARG A 136 -11.15 21.38 17.82
C ARG A 136 -12.65 21.37 18.07
N ALA A 137 -13.25 20.18 18.07
CA ALA A 137 -14.66 19.97 18.39
C ALA A 137 -14.83 18.63 19.10
N ARG A 138 -15.77 18.57 20.05
CA ARG A 138 -16.16 17.32 20.69
C ARG A 138 -17.43 16.80 20.02
N VAL A 139 -17.35 15.61 19.44
CA VAL A 139 -18.51 14.87 18.93
C VAL A 139 -18.98 13.97 20.06
N GLU A 140 -20.20 14.20 20.55
CA GLU A 140 -20.78 13.40 21.64
C GLU A 140 -21.30 12.05 21.13
N PRO A 141 -21.48 11.05 22.01
CA PRO A 141 -22.35 9.91 21.70
C PRO A 141 -23.75 10.43 21.31
N TRP A 142 -24.49 9.63 20.54
CA TRP A 142 -25.84 10.00 20.03
C TRP A 142 -25.82 11.13 19.00
N THR A 143 -24.67 11.43 18.41
CA THR A 143 -24.58 12.33 17.25
C THR A 143 -25.15 11.60 16.04
N ARG A 144 -26.21 12.18 15.45
CA ARG A 144 -27.01 11.55 14.39
C ARG A 144 -26.48 11.89 13.01
N THR A 145 -26.30 10.87 12.19
CA THR A 145 -26.06 10.94 10.75
C THR A 145 -27.11 10.12 10.01
N GLN A 146 -27.33 10.40 8.73
CA GLN A 146 -28.30 9.72 7.90
C GLN A 146 -27.68 9.31 6.56
N SER A 147 -28.09 8.16 6.04
CA SER A 147 -27.68 7.70 4.71
C SER A 147 -28.38 8.49 3.62
N VAL A 148 -27.68 8.69 2.52
CA VAL A 148 -28.30 9.06 1.25
C VAL A 148 -28.68 7.75 0.55
N PRO A 149 -29.98 7.44 0.44
CA PRO A 149 -30.43 6.18 -0.14
C PRO A 149 -30.14 6.11 -1.64
N ALA A 150 -29.86 4.91 -2.15
CA ALA A 150 -29.90 4.63 -3.59
C ALA A 150 -31.35 4.64 -4.13
N GLN A 151 -31.49 4.45 -5.44
CA GLN A 151 -32.81 4.29 -6.07
C GLN A 151 -33.54 3.10 -5.40
N ASP A 152 -34.76 3.33 -4.91
CA ASP A 152 -35.61 2.37 -4.18
C ASP A 152 -35.19 2.03 -2.73
N GLU A 153 -34.21 2.73 -2.15
CA GLU A 153 -33.84 2.59 -0.73
C GLU A 153 -34.48 3.68 0.17
N ARG A 154 -34.58 3.37 1.47
CA ARG A 154 -34.99 4.34 2.50
C ARG A 154 -33.78 4.86 3.26
N ALA A 155 -33.82 6.14 3.62
CA ALA A 155 -32.76 6.77 4.40
C ALA A 155 -32.70 6.18 5.82
N GLN A 156 -31.52 5.70 6.22
CA GLN A 156 -31.27 5.04 7.50
C GLN A 156 -30.51 5.96 8.44
N THR A 157 -30.84 5.94 9.74
CA THR A 157 -30.25 6.86 10.73
C THR A 157 -29.26 6.13 11.62
N PHE A 158 -28.05 6.66 11.73
CA PHE A 158 -26.99 6.14 12.58
C PHE A 158 -26.63 7.13 13.68
N GLU A 159 -26.20 6.60 14.81
CA GLU A 159 -25.76 7.37 15.96
C GLU A 159 -24.39 6.91 16.44
N THR A 160 -23.55 7.88 16.82
CA THR A 160 -22.25 7.60 17.47
C THR A 160 -22.46 6.89 18.81
N LEU A 161 -21.63 5.90 19.10
CA LEU A 161 -21.67 5.12 20.34
C LEU A 161 -20.74 5.67 21.42
N ALA A 162 -19.73 6.45 21.03
CA ALA A 162 -18.73 7.01 21.92
C ALA A 162 -18.40 8.45 21.52
N ALA A 163 -17.90 9.23 22.49
CA ALA A 163 -17.41 10.57 22.24
C ALA A 163 -16.08 10.53 21.49
N VAL A 164 -15.82 11.51 20.61
CA VAL A 164 -14.50 11.73 20.02
C VAL A 164 -14.12 13.21 20.07
N GLU A 165 -12.92 13.49 20.56
CA GLU A 165 -12.26 14.79 20.44
C GLU A 165 -11.64 14.90 19.05
N ALA A 166 -12.27 15.69 18.18
CA ALA A 166 -11.89 15.86 16.79
C ALA A 166 -11.07 17.14 16.59
N ARG A 167 -10.13 17.11 15.63
CA ARG A 167 -9.26 18.25 15.29
C ARG A 167 -9.25 18.49 13.78
N ALA A 168 -9.22 19.76 13.38
CA ALA A 168 -9.16 20.14 11.97
C ALA A 168 -7.88 19.63 11.28
N ALA A 169 -6.75 19.62 12.00
CA ALA A 169 -5.48 19.05 11.52
C ALA A 169 -5.55 17.54 11.23
N TRP A 170 -6.54 16.84 11.79
CA TRP A 170 -6.70 15.39 11.68
C TRP A 170 -7.74 14.97 10.63
N ASN A 171 -8.24 15.92 9.85
CA ASN A 171 -9.23 15.66 8.79
C ASN A 171 -8.66 14.75 7.68
N ALA A 172 -7.41 14.98 7.29
CA ALA A 172 -6.77 14.34 6.15
C ALA A 172 -5.23 14.40 6.31
N LEU A 173 -4.70 13.61 7.24
CA LEU A 173 -3.26 13.41 7.41
C LEU A 173 -2.71 12.70 6.18
N GLU A 174 -1.58 13.19 5.67
CA GLU A 174 -0.90 12.62 4.50
C GLU A 174 0.31 11.79 4.90
N LEU A 175 0.59 10.73 4.14
CA LEU A 175 1.82 9.95 4.30
C LEU A 175 3.02 10.67 3.69
N ALA A 176 4.20 10.39 4.22
CA ALA A 176 5.47 10.70 3.55
C ALA A 176 5.66 9.75 2.37
N TRP A 177 5.05 10.09 1.23
CA TRP A 177 5.04 9.26 0.02
C TRP A 177 6.11 9.65 -1.01
N LEU A 178 6.91 10.67 -0.73
CA LEU A 178 8.07 11.05 -1.53
C LEU A 178 9.37 10.62 -0.82
N GLU A 179 10.30 10.03 -1.56
CA GLU A 179 11.58 9.57 -1.05
C GLU A 179 12.76 10.32 -1.69
N PRO A 180 13.78 10.70 -0.89
CA PRO A 180 15.02 11.24 -1.42
C PRO A 180 15.85 10.14 -2.08
N THR A 181 16.50 10.47 -3.20
CA THR A 181 17.43 9.56 -3.89
C THR A 181 18.87 10.10 -3.80
N PRO A 182 19.55 9.93 -2.66
CA PRO A 182 20.93 10.39 -2.54
C PRO A 182 21.84 9.63 -3.53
N PRO A 183 22.94 10.25 -3.99
CA PRO A 183 23.91 9.57 -4.83
C PRO A 183 24.49 8.36 -4.07
N ARG A 184 24.47 7.19 -4.71
CA ARG A 184 25.01 5.93 -4.16
C ARG A 184 25.83 5.21 -5.20
N PHE A 185 26.75 4.36 -4.75
CA PHE A 185 27.62 3.61 -5.65
C PHE A 185 26.80 2.75 -6.60
N GLY A 186 27.11 2.78 -7.89
CA GLY A 186 26.39 2.07 -8.93
C GLY A 186 25.07 2.72 -9.38
N ALA A 187 24.59 3.80 -8.74
CA ALA A 187 23.38 4.49 -9.18
C ALA A 187 23.53 4.98 -10.63
N ARG A 188 22.58 4.62 -11.49
CA ARG A 188 22.50 5.07 -12.90
C ARG A 188 21.43 6.12 -13.13
N THR A 189 20.68 6.45 -12.08
CA THR A 189 19.54 7.35 -12.12
C THR A 189 19.70 8.38 -11.01
N LEU A 190 19.44 9.65 -11.31
CA LEU A 190 19.42 10.72 -10.31
C LEU A 190 18.11 11.51 -10.42
N CYS A 191 17.55 11.92 -9.28
CA CYS A 191 16.38 12.77 -9.20
C CYS A 191 16.78 14.20 -8.82
N LEU A 192 16.38 15.16 -9.65
CA LEU A 192 16.68 16.58 -9.53
C LEU A 192 15.38 17.37 -9.35
N ALA A 193 15.39 18.44 -8.56
CA ALA A 193 14.21 19.23 -8.28
C ALA A 193 13.82 20.08 -9.50
N GLY A 194 12.51 20.18 -9.73
CA GLY A 194 11.92 20.94 -10.84
C GLY A 194 11.99 20.22 -12.20
N ALA A 195 11.18 20.69 -13.14
CA ALA A 195 11.23 20.26 -14.54
C ALA A 195 12.18 21.13 -15.39
N ALA A 196 12.47 22.36 -14.98
CA ALA A 196 13.26 23.32 -15.75
C ALA A 196 14.78 23.16 -15.58
N THR A 197 15.30 21.93 -15.55
CA THR A 197 16.75 21.69 -15.37
C THR A 197 17.57 22.05 -16.60
N ARG A 198 16.94 22.21 -17.77
CA ARG A 198 17.58 22.48 -19.09
C ARG A 198 18.60 21.43 -19.53
N LEU A 199 18.64 20.27 -18.87
CA LEU A 199 19.51 19.16 -19.23
C LEU A 199 18.99 18.46 -20.48
N LYS A 200 19.91 17.95 -21.30
CA LYS A 200 19.63 17.13 -22.49
C LYS A 200 20.54 15.90 -22.52
N PRO A 201 20.14 14.83 -23.22
CA PRO A 201 21.05 13.73 -23.53
C PRO A 201 22.35 14.26 -24.16
N GLY A 202 23.49 13.84 -23.61
CA GLY A 202 24.83 14.31 -23.96
C GLY A 202 25.43 15.30 -22.96
N ASP A 203 24.60 16.01 -22.18
CA ASP A 203 25.07 16.99 -21.20
C ASP A 203 25.87 16.33 -20.08
N ALA A 204 26.78 17.09 -19.48
CA ALA A 204 27.62 16.65 -18.38
C ALA A 204 27.08 17.11 -17.03
N VAL A 205 27.07 16.20 -16.07
CA VAL A 205 26.76 16.49 -14.66
C VAL A 205 27.93 16.12 -13.76
N LEU A 206 28.12 16.95 -12.75
CA LEU A 206 29.11 16.79 -11.69
C LEU A 206 28.40 16.60 -10.36
N ILE A 207 28.74 15.54 -9.64
CA ILE A 207 28.30 15.27 -8.28
C ILE A 207 29.52 15.49 -7.36
N VAL A 208 29.43 16.43 -6.44
CA VAL A 208 30.57 16.79 -5.57
C VAL A 208 30.08 17.12 -4.17
N GLY A 209 30.83 16.67 -3.16
CA GLY A 209 30.53 16.89 -1.74
C GLY A 209 31.51 17.81 -1.04
N ASP A 210 31.27 18.02 0.25
CA ASP A 210 32.16 18.80 1.12
C ASP A 210 33.57 18.19 1.22
N GLU A 211 33.71 16.88 0.99
CA GLU A 211 34.98 16.17 1.01
C GLU A 211 35.95 16.73 -0.03
N ARG A 212 35.56 16.72 -1.32
CA ARG A 212 36.38 17.29 -2.40
C ARG A 212 36.50 18.80 -2.32
N ALA A 213 35.48 19.50 -1.82
CA ALA A 213 35.51 20.95 -1.68
C ALA A 213 36.58 21.42 -0.68
N ARG A 214 36.88 20.61 0.35
CA ARG A 214 37.88 20.92 1.38
C ARG A 214 39.25 20.34 1.06
N ASP A 215 39.28 19.15 0.47
CA ASP A 215 40.49 18.41 0.14
C ASP A 215 40.50 18.05 -1.36
N PRO A 216 41.31 18.75 -2.19
CA PRO A 216 41.40 18.48 -3.60
C PRO A 216 41.95 17.09 -3.97
N GLY A 217 42.54 16.34 -3.03
CA GLY A 217 42.99 14.96 -3.25
C GLY A 217 41.93 13.90 -2.92
N ASN A 218 40.75 14.31 -2.45
CA ASN A 218 39.70 13.38 -2.05
C ASN A 218 38.92 12.87 -3.26
N GLU A 219 38.78 11.56 -3.42
CA GLU A 219 38.11 10.97 -4.58
C GLU A 219 36.58 10.75 -4.41
N ASN A 220 35.94 11.48 -3.50
CA ASN A 220 34.48 11.46 -3.33
C ASN A 220 33.77 12.49 -4.23
N TRP A 221 33.71 12.22 -5.53
CA TRP A 221 33.03 13.04 -6.53
C TRP A 221 32.67 12.17 -7.75
N ASP A 222 31.84 12.64 -8.68
CA ASP A 222 31.57 11.91 -9.92
C ASP A 222 31.29 12.87 -11.08
N PHE A 223 31.87 12.60 -12.24
CA PHE A 223 31.49 13.21 -13.51
C PHE A 223 30.78 12.19 -14.40
N ARG A 224 29.62 12.52 -14.95
CA ARG A 224 28.85 11.62 -15.82
C ARG A 224 28.20 12.39 -16.96
N ARG A 225 28.09 11.74 -18.12
CA ARG A 225 27.18 12.21 -19.18
C ARG A 225 25.78 11.66 -18.98
N VAL A 226 24.81 12.51 -19.28
CA VAL A 226 23.38 12.21 -19.27
C VAL A 226 23.02 11.46 -20.55
N THR A 227 22.34 10.33 -20.45
CA THR A 227 21.84 9.56 -21.61
C THR A 227 20.36 9.77 -21.86
N GLN A 228 19.60 10.10 -20.82
CA GLN A 228 18.16 10.34 -20.91
C GLN A 228 17.73 11.35 -19.85
N VAL A 229 16.75 12.18 -20.20
CA VAL A 229 16.10 13.14 -19.31
C VAL A 229 14.59 12.88 -19.37
N ARG A 230 13.97 12.70 -18.20
CA ARG A 230 12.51 12.55 -18.04
C ARG A 230 12.00 13.58 -17.05
N GLU A 231 11.08 14.42 -17.49
CA GLU A 231 10.47 15.45 -16.65
C GLU A 231 9.11 14.97 -16.13
N PHE A 232 8.89 15.13 -14.83
CA PHE A 232 7.65 14.81 -14.16
C PHE A 232 7.04 16.09 -13.62
N VAL A 233 5.99 16.55 -14.29
CA VAL A 233 5.21 17.73 -13.91
C VAL A 233 3.88 17.24 -13.37
N PRO A 234 3.47 17.68 -12.16
CA PRO A 234 2.18 17.32 -11.60
C PRO A 234 1.02 17.72 -12.53
N GLY A 235 0.03 16.84 -12.65
CA GLY A 235 -1.18 17.12 -13.42
C GLY A 235 -2.12 18.11 -12.71
N PRO A 236 -3.11 18.70 -13.42
CA PRO A 236 -4.13 19.52 -12.79
C PRO A 236 -4.95 18.68 -11.79
N GLY A 237 -4.85 19.00 -10.49
CA GLY A 237 -5.51 18.27 -9.39
C GLY A 237 -4.56 17.47 -8.48
N GLU A 238 -3.26 17.38 -8.81
CA GLU A 238 -2.21 16.80 -7.96
C GLU A 238 -1.57 17.87 -7.07
N ASP A 239 -2.39 18.58 -6.29
CA ASP A 239 -1.94 19.66 -5.40
C ASP A 239 -0.95 19.12 -4.35
N GLY A 240 0.29 19.64 -4.34
CA GLY A 240 1.32 19.36 -3.33
C GLY A 240 2.52 18.52 -3.79
N ALA A 241 2.45 17.84 -4.94
CA ALA A 241 3.62 17.14 -5.49
C ALA A 241 4.61 18.14 -6.14
N PRO A 242 5.90 18.18 -5.77
CA PRO A 242 6.87 19.02 -6.47
C PRO A 242 7.19 18.41 -7.84
N ALA A 243 7.36 19.26 -8.86
CA ALA A 243 7.92 18.81 -10.13
C ALA A 243 9.37 18.32 -9.93
N TYR A 244 9.79 17.31 -10.69
CA TYR A 244 11.16 16.79 -10.64
C TYR A 244 11.60 16.28 -12.01
N THR A 245 12.92 16.19 -12.20
CA THR A 245 13.56 15.65 -13.39
C THR A 245 14.38 14.44 -13.00
N LEU A 246 14.19 13.35 -13.72
CA LEU A 246 14.93 12.12 -13.54
C LEU A 246 15.87 11.94 -14.72
N ILE A 247 17.17 11.87 -14.42
CA ILE A 247 18.21 11.71 -15.44
C ILE A 247 18.83 10.32 -15.36
N SER A 248 19.10 9.72 -16.52
CA SER A 248 19.86 8.49 -16.63
C SER A 248 21.30 8.82 -17.03
N LEU A 249 22.25 8.09 -16.45
CA LEU A 249 23.68 8.30 -16.60
C LEU A 249 24.28 7.23 -17.52
N GLU A 250 25.32 7.59 -18.28
CA GLU A 250 26.01 6.67 -19.19
C GLU A 250 26.63 5.46 -18.46
N ARG A 251 27.00 5.64 -17.19
CA ARG A 251 27.52 4.59 -16.29
C ARG A 251 27.16 4.94 -14.85
N GLY A 252 27.20 3.94 -13.97
CA GLY A 252 26.87 4.12 -12.55
C GLY A 252 27.83 5.06 -11.83
N LEU A 253 27.40 5.68 -10.74
CA LEU A 253 28.26 6.49 -9.87
C LEU A 253 29.34 5.64 -9.17
N GLY A 254 30.49 6.24 -8.88
CA GLY A 254 31.71 5.57 -8.44
C GLY A 254 32.41 4.74 -9.53
N SER A 255 33.70 4.47 -9.31
CA SER A 255 34.53 3.59 -10.14
C SER A 255 35.67 2.98 -9.31
N ALA A 256 36.10 1.76 -9.65
CA ALA A 256 37.27 1.15 -9.02
C ALA A 256 38.58 1.65 -9.65
N GLN A 257 38.56 1.99 -10.95
CA GLN A 257 39.71 2.46 -11.71
C GLN A 257 39.27 3.52 -12.73
N PRO A 258 39.75 4.78 -12.62
CA PRO A 258 40.39 5.35 -11.42
C PRO A 258 39.46 5.22 -10.19
N HIS A 259 40.05 5.13 -9.00
CA HIS A 259 39.26 4.95 -7.78
C HIS A 259 38.48 6.23 -7.47
N VAL A 260 37.16 6.14 -7.52
CA VAL A 260 36.25 7.26 -7.29
C VAL A 260 35.03 6.74 -6.53
N GLN A 261 34.57 7.49 -5.54
CA GLN A 261 33.36 7.17 -4.79
C GLN A 261 32.35 8.32 -4.89
N PRO A 262 31.04 8.04 -4.78
CA PRO A 262 30.05 9.10 -4.71
C PRO A 262 30.23 9.96 -3.46
N ALA A 263 29.99 11.27 -3.62
CA ALA A 263 29.97 12.23 -2.53
C ALA A 263 29.03 11.80 -1.40
N ARG A 264 29.48 11.84 -0.14
CA ARG A 264 28.70 11.36 1.01
C ARG A 264 28.15 12.50 1.86
N ARG A 265 28.90 13.61 2.00
CA ARG A 265 28.50 14.75 2.82
C ARG A 265 28.09 15.93 1.96
N ASN A 266 26.85 16.40 2.15
CA ASN A 266 26.29 17.55 1.44
C ASN A 266 26.53 17.48 -0.07
N ALA A 267 26.27 16.31 -0.67
CA ALA A 267 26.45 16.12 -2.10
C ALA A 267 25.63 17.16 -2.88
N ARG A 268 26.23 17.74 -3.91
CA ARG A 268 25.60 18.73 -4.79
C ARG A 268 25.71 18.23 -6.22
N CYS A 269 24.66 18.42 -7.00
CA CYS A 269 24.69 18.20 -8.43
C CYS A 269 24.95 19.54 -9.13
N HIS A 270 25.80 19.54 -10.15
CA HIS A 270 26.04 20.67 -11.02
C HIS A 270 25.88 20.24 -12.48
N ALA A 271 25.17 21.02 -13.28
CA ALA A 271 25.26 20.92 -14.72
C ALA A 271 26.53 21.65 -15.19
N LEU A 272 27.37 20.99 -15.99
CA LEU A 272 28.50 21.64 -16.66
C LEU A 272 28.02 22.10 -18.04
N ARG A 273 27.63 23.37 -18.13
CA ARG A 273 26.91 23.92 -19.30
C ARG A 273 27.79 24.17 -20.52
N ALA A 274 29.10 24.17 -20.35
CA ALA A 274 30.04 24.46 -21.42
C ALA A 274 31.12 23.38 -21.53
N GLN A 275 31.44 23.06 -22.78
CA GLN A 275 32.58 22.24 -23.16
C GLN A 275 33.56 23.09 -23.96
N ALA A 276 34.84 22.99 -23.63
CA ALA A 276 35.94 23.68 -24.30
C ALA A 276 37.07 22.70 -24.62
N ARG A 277 37.92 23.06 -25.58
CA ARG A 277 39.23 22.42 -25.77
C ARG A 277 40.32 23.28 -25.15
N LEU A 278 41.52 22.72 -25.05
CA LEU A 278 42.70 23.49 -24.65
C LEU A 278 43.28 24.23 -25.85
N PHE A 279 43.84 25.41 -25.62
CA PHE A 279 44.50 26.18 -26.67
C PHE A 279 45.60 25.33 -27.34
N GLY A 280 45.57 25.21 -28.66
CA GLY A 280 46.49 24.37 -29.42
C GLY A 280 45.90 23.03 -29.89
N TYR A 281 44.74 22.60 -29.40
CA TYR A 281 44.14 21.29 -29.74
C TYR A 281 44.02 21.05 -31.26
N ASN A 282 43.69 22.10 -32.01
CA ASN A 282 43.51 22.10 -33.45
C ASN A 282 44.75 22.59 -34.23
N ALA A 283 45.90 22.69 -33.57
CA ALA A 283 47.14 23.08 -34.25
C ALA A 283 47.43 22.12 -35.42
N PRO A 284 47.93 22.60 -36.57
CA PRO A 284 48.30 21.74 -37.69
C PRO A 284 49.31 20.64 -37.31
N ASP A 285 49.44 19.57 -38.09
CA ASP A 285 50.46 18.54 -37.82
C ASP A 285 51.88 19.12 -38.05
N TRP A 286 52.72 19.11 -37.01
CA TRP A 286 54.09 19.61 -37.04
C TRP A 286 54.94 18.95 -38.14
N ARG A 287 54.70 17.66 -38.40
CA ARG A 287 55.44 16.90 -39.41
C ARG A 287 55.14 17.40 -40.82
N ALA A 288 53.94 17.93 -41.03
CA ALA A 288 53.48 18.47 -42.30
C ALA A 288 53.87 19.95 -42.52
N MET A 289 54.46 20.63 -41.54
CA MET A 289 54.82 22.06 -41.67
C MET A 289 56.00 22.29 -42.64
N PRO A 290 56.06 23.43 -43.37
CA PRO A 290 57.22 23.78 -44.18
C PRO A 290 58.50 23.92 -43.34
N ALA A 291 59.66 23.52 -43.90
CA ALA A 291 60.95 23.61 -43.20
C ALA A 291 61.29 25.05 -42.75
N THR A 292 60.98 26.04 -43.59
CA THR A 292 61.17 27.47 -43.30
C THR A 292 60.33 27.95 -42.11
N LEU A 293 59.07 27.51 -42.02
CA LEU A 293 58.20 27.84 -40.89
C LEU A 293 58.70 27.20 -39.58
N ARG A 294 59.21 25.96 -39.65
CA ARG A 294 59.79 25.28 -38.49
C ARG A 294 61.07 25.94 -38.01
N ALA A 295 61.95 26.35 -38.94
CA ALA A 295 63.16 27.10 -38.61
C ALA A 295 62.81 28.43 -37.94
N ALA A 296 61.85 29.19 -38.49
CA ALA A 296 61.36 30.43 -37.90
C ALA A 296 60.74 30.23 -36.51
N TYR A 297 59.90 29.19 -36.33
CA TYR A 297 59.30 28.85 -35.04
C TYR A 297 60.34 28.48 -33.97
N LEU A 298 61.40 27.77 -34.38
CA LEU A 298 62.52 27.39 -33.51
C LEU A 298 63.57 28.50 -33.32
N GLY A 299 63.39 29.67 -33.94
CA GLY A 299 64.38 30.76 -33.89
C GLY A 299 65.72 30.42 -34.56
N MET A 300 65.72 29.48 -35.50
CA MET A 300 66.88 29.08 -36.28
C MET A 300 67.04 29.98 -37.53
N ALA A 301 68.23 30.01 -38.12
CA ALA A 301 68.47 30.71 -39.39
C ALA A 301 67.58 30.13 -40.51
N ASP A 302 67.18 30.96 -41.48
CA ASP A 302 66.21 30.61 -42.54
C ASP A 302 66.62 29.40 -43.41
N ASP A 303 67.91 29.06 -43.45
CA ASP A 303 68.47 27.93 -44.20
C ASP A 303 68.59 26.62 -43.37
N ALA A 304 68.25 26.66 -42.08
CA ALA A 304 68.29 25.49 -41.21
C ALA A 304 67.22 24.46 -41.60
N LYS A 305 67.60 23.17 -41.61
CA LYS A 305 66.71 22.03 -41.88
C LYS A 305 66.57 21.16 -40.62
N PRO A 306 65.79 21.58 -39.62
CA PRO A 306 65.60 20.80 -38.38
C PRO A 306 64.97 19.43 -38.69
N SER A 307 65.49 18.37 -38.06
CA SER A 307 65.04 16.98 -38.28
C SER A 307 63.67 16.71 -37.65
N PHE A 308 62.78 16.01 -38.36
CA PHE A 308 61.44 15.64 -37.87
C PHE A 308 61.48 14.60 -36.75
N SER A 309 62.56 13.83 -36.64
CA SER A 309 62.69 12.75 -35.65
C SER A 309 62.83 13.26 -34.21
N GLN A 310 63.11 14.55 -34.04
CA GLN A 310 63.36 15.15 -32.72
C GLN A 310 62.08 15.55 -31.99
N PHE A 311 60.96 15.82 -32.69
CA PHE A 311 59.72 16.28 -32.06
C PHE A 311 58.46 15.64 -32.72
N PRO A 312 57.69 14.82 -31.98
CA PRO A 312 56.48 14.19 -32.51
C PRO A 312 55.26 15.13 -32.63
N GLN A 313 55.30 16.29 -31.96
CA GLN A 313 54.32 17.39 -32.01
C GLN A 313 55.08 18.73 -32.17
N TRP A 314 54.39 19.88 -32.14
CA TRP A 314 55.07 21.18 -32.08
C TRP A 314 56.01 21.21 -30.86
N PRO A 315 57.23 21.77 -30.98
CA PRO A 315 58.08 22.02 -29.82
C PRO A 315 57.32 22.88 -28.79
N GLY A 316 57.24 22.41 -27.54
CA GLY A 316 56.45 23.05 -26.48
C GLY A 316 54.94 22.77 -26.50
N PHE A 317 54.47 21.80 -27.29
CA PHE A 317 53.04 21.48 -27.42
C PHE A 317 52.48 20.71 -26.22
N THR A 318 52.36 21.40 -25.11
CA THR A 318 51.96 20.84 -23.82
C THR A 318 51.01 21.76 -23.08
N LEU A 319 50.32 21.24 -22.04
CA LEU A 319 49.39 22.03 -21.22
C LEU A 319 50.10 23.12 -20.43
N ALA A 320 51.25 22.77 -19.83
CA ALA A 320 52.18 23.72 -19.27
C ALA A 320 53.17 24.08 -20.38
N ASP A 321 53.04 25.27 -20.95
CA ASP A 321 54.08 25.74 -21.85
C ASP A 321 55.38 25.88 -21.06
N VAL A 322 56.36 25.05 -21.41
CA VAL A 322 57.78 25.38 -21.25
C VAL A 322 58.18 26.54 -22.20
N SER A 323 57.20 27.18 -22.87
CA SER A 323 57.38 28.19 -23.93
C SER A 323 56.82 29.60 -23.60
N ASP A 324 55.89 29.73 -22.64
CA ASP A 324 55.28 31.01 -22.29
C ASP A 324 55.78 31.49 -20.91
N PRO A 325 56.69 32.47 -20.87
CA PRO A 325 56.95 33.18 -19.62
C PRO A 325 55.67 33.88 -19.16
N PRO A 326 55.36 33.96 -17.84
CA PRO A 326 54.20 34.72 -17.39
C PRO A 326 54.24 36.13 -18.00
N GLY A 327 53.21 36.46 -18.77
CA GLY A 327 53.08 37.70 -19.52
C GLY A 327 53.00 38.89 -18.58
N GLY A 328 54.16 39.47 -18.26
CA GLY A 328 54.27 40.62 -17.37
C GLY A 328 55.60 40.70 -16.64
N SER A 329 55.95 41.93 -16.27
CA SER A 329 57.05 42.30 -15.38
C SER A 329 56.80 41.88 -13.92
N GLY A 330 56.19 40.73 -13.67
CA GLY A 330 56.06 40.19 -12.31
C GLY A 330 57.44 40.06 -11.68
N PRO A 331 57.60 40.27 -10.37
CA PRO A 331 58.88 40.02 -9.71
C PRO A 331 59.21 38.54 -9.88
N GLY A 332 60.43 38.24 -10.35
CA GLY A 332 60.94 36.87 -10.30
C GLY A 332 60.90 36.37 -8.85
N ALA A 333 60.36 35.17 -8.66
CA ALA A 333 60.07 34.61 -7.35
C ALA A 333 60.80 33.29 -7.08
N GLY A 334 61.59 32.78 -8.04
CA GLY A 334 62.30 31.52 -7.91
C GLY A 334 62.01 30.50 -9.01
N LEU A 335 62.35 29.24 -8.76
CA LEU A 335 62.02 28.09 -9.61
C LEU A 335 61.02 27.17 -8.90
N TYR A 336 60.19 26.48 -9.67
CA TYR A 336 59.27 25.48 -9.14
C TYR A 336 60.03 24.18 -8.88
N GLY A 337 60.25 23.87 -7.60
CA GLY A 337 60.93 22.68 -7.11
C GLY A 337 59.96 21.54 -6.81
N GLU A 338 60.20 20.38 -7.43
CA GLU A 338 59.50 19.13 -7.18
C GLU A 338 60.45 18.15 -6.48
N TYR A 339 60.06 17.67 -5.30
CA TYR A 339 60.90 16.86 -4.42
C TYR A 339 60.36 15.42 -4.37
N TYR A 340 61.25 14.46 -4.59
CA TYR A 340 60.88 13.05 -4.73
C TYR A 340 61.68 12.17 -3.78
N ARG A 341 61.07 11.05 -3.39
CA ARG A 341 61.75 9.95 -2.72
C ARG A 341 62.48 9.08 -3.76
N GLY A 342 63.67 8.62 -3.38
CA GLY A 342 64.57 7.85 -4.23
C GLY A 342 65.32 8.70 -5.24
N ARG A 343 66.13 8.02 -6.08
CA ARG A 343 66.90 8.64 -7.17
C ARG A 343 66.16 8.69 -8.50
N THR A 344 64.86 8.43 -8.46
CA THR A 344 63.99 8.42 -9.63
C THR A 344 62.84 9.38 -9.39
N PHE A 345 62.43 10.12 -10.41
CA PHE A 345 61.35 11.10 -10.34
C PHE A 345 59.95 10.44 -10.31
N SER A 346 59.79 9.36 -9.53
CA SER A 346 58.62 8.48 -9.54
C SER A 346 57.70 8.68 -8.33
N GLU A 347 58.23 8.96 -7.15
CA GLU A 347 57.45 9.16 -5.92
C GLU A 347 57.62 10.61 -5.40
N ARG A 348 56.78 11.54 -5.88
CA ARG A 348 56.84 12.93 -5.45
C ARG A 348 56.27 13.10 -4.04
N ILE A 349 57.02 13.77 -3.18
CA ILE A 349 56.68 14.00 -1.77
C ILE A 349 56.14 15.41 -1.55
N MET A 350 56.78 16.41 -2.13
CA MET A 350 56.34 17.81 -1.99
C MET A 350 56.74 18.67 -3.18
N THR A 351 56.17 19.87 -3.24
CA THR A 351 56.48 20.89 -4.24
C THR A 351 56.54 22.26 -3.57
N ARG A 352 57.47 23.12 -3.98
CA ARG A 352 57.51 24.53 -3.53
C ARG A 352 58.17 25.43 -4.58
N THR A 353 58.02 26.74 -4.43
CA THR A 353 58.83 27.70 -5.20
C THR A 353 60.07 28.06 -4.40
N ASP A 354 61.24 27.76 -4.94
CA ASP A 354 62.53 28.09 -4.35
C ASP A 354 63.07 29.38 -4.93
N ALA A 355 63.14 30.43 -4.10
CA ALA A 355 63.58 31.76 -4.50
C ALA A 355 64.95 31.74 -5.20
N GLN A 356 65.85 30.86 -4.74
CA GLN A 356 67.14 30.58 -5.36
C GLN A 356 67.42 29.09 -5.20
N VAL A 357 68.26 28.51 -6.07
CA VAL A 357 68.82 27.18 -5.85
C VAL A 357 70.21 27.34 -5.28
N ASP A 358 70.27 27.37 -3.94
CA ASP A 358 71.49 27.49 -3.14
C ASP A 358 71.24 26.83 -1.78
N PHE A 359 71.35 25.50 -1.76
CA PHE A 359 70.97 24.65 -0.65
C PHE A 359 72.16 23.89 -0.10
N HIS A 360 72.29 23.94 1.22
CA HIS A 360 73.23 23.15 2.02
C HIS A 360 72.43 22.42 3.10
N TRP A 361 72.02 21.20 2.80
CA TRP A 361 71.23 20.40 3.74
C TRP A 361 72.09 19.58 4.69
N ALA A 362 73.38 19.38 4.38
CA ALA A 362 74.29 18.50 5.12
C ALA A 362 73.62 17.13 5.32
N ALA A 363 73.73 16.50 6.49
CA ALA A 363 73.05 15.24 6.81
C ALA A 363 71.51 15.33 6.99
N GLY A 364 70.87 16.44 6.57
CA GLY A 364 69.43 16.67 6.67
C GLY A 364 68.69 16.55 5.33
N GLY A 365 67.36 16.53 5.37
CA GLY A 365 66.51 16.52 4.18
C GLY A 365 65.95 17.90 3.80
N PRO A 366 65.47 18.08 2.57
CA PRO A 366 65.01 19.38 2.05
C PRO A 366 63.69 19.90 2.64
N GLY A 367 62.96 19.06 3.38
CA GLY A 367 61.72 19.42 4.08
C GLY A 367 60.94 18.20 4.57
N ASP A 368 59.80 18.47 5.22
CA ASP A 368 58.92 17.45 5.83
C ASP A 368 58.57 16.29 4.87
N GLY A 369 58.92 15.07 5.27
CA GLY A 369 58.60 13.84 4.55
C GLY A 369 59.58 13.44 3.43
N VAL A 370 60.47 14.35 3.00
CA VAL A 370 61.57 14.01 2.07
C VAL A 370 62.72 13.44 2.91
N PRO A 371 63.26 12.25 2.57
CA PRO A 371 64.35 11.66 3.35
C PRO A 371 65.64 12.49 3.25
N ALA A 372 66.54 12.31 4.23
CA ALA A 372 67.86 12.95 4.23
C ALA A 372 68.76 12.41 3.12
N ASP A 373 68.74 11.10 2.92
CA ASP A 373 69.42 10.41 1.83
C ASP A 373 68.41 9.88 0.81
N HIS A 374 68.88 9.53 -0.39
CA HIS A 374 68.04 8.93 -1.43
C HIS A 374 66.82 9.80 -1.78
N PHE A 375 67.05 11.06 -2.13
CA PHE A 375 66.02 11.92 -2.70
C PHE A 375 66.50 12.54 -4.01
N CYS A 376 65.57 13.04 -4.81
CA CYS A 376 65.90 13.86 -5.97
C CYS A 376 64.98 15.06 -6.08
N VAL A 377 65.47 16.11 -6.70
CA VAL A 377 64.75 17.37 -6.88
C VAL A 377 64.82 17.79 -8.33
N ARG A 378 63.69 18.27 -8.86
CA ARG A 378 63.62 18.91 -10.16
C ARG A 378 63.13 20.33 -9.99
N TRP A 379 63.98 21.29 -10.34
CA TRP A 379 63.60 22.69 -10.48
C TRP A 379 63.28 23.00 -11.94
N THR A 380 62.11 23.58 -12.17
CA THR A 380 61.68 24.05 -13.50
C THR A 380 61.17 25.47 -13.44
N GLY A 381 61.36 26.20 -14.54
CA GLY A 381 60.90 27.58 -14.66
C GLY A 381 61.70 28.30 -15.71
N TRP A 382 61.95 29.58 -15.46
CA TRP A 382 62.56 30.46 -16.44
C TRP A 382 63.66 31.31 -15.84
N VAL A 383 64.73 31.53 -16.61
CA VAL A 383 65.80 32.47 -16.29
C VAL A 383 65.76 33.68 -17.22
N ARG A 384 65.88 34.89 -16.68
CA ARG A 384 65.95 36.14 -17.46
C ARG A 384 67.27 36.86 -17.22
N ALA A 385 68.06 36.96 -18.28
CA ALA A 385 69.33 37.69 -18.31
C ALA A 385 69.13 39.22 -18.26
N PRO A 386 69.94 39.96 -17.49
CA PRO A 386 69.92 41.42 -17.49
C PRO A 386 70.48 42.05 -18.79
N ALA A 387 71.34 41.34 -19.52
CA ALA A 387 71.95 41.78 -20.77
C ALA A 387 72.02 40.63 -21.79
N SER A 388 72.08 40.95 -23.09
CA SER A 388 72.28 39.93 -24.13
C SER A 388 73.75 39.51 -24.19
N GLY A 389 74.03 38.22 -24.28
CA GLY A 389 75.39 37.71 -24.51
C GLY A 389 75.60 36.28 -23.99
N SER A 390 76.86 35.86 -23.92
CA SER A 390 77.22 34.51 -23.45
C SER A 390 77.27 34.48 -21.93
N TYR A 391 76.44 33.63 -21.32
CA TYR A 391 76.42 33.38 -19.87
C TYR A 391 77.01 32.01 -19.60
N THR A 392 77.85 31.91 -18.58
CA THR A 392 78.35 30.64 -18.03
C THR A 392 77.55 30.32 -16.77
N PHE A 393 76.85 29.20 -16.78
CA PHE A 393 76.19 28.61 -15.61
C PHE A 393 77.18 27.75 -14.86
N HIS A 394 77.22 27.87 -13.54
CA HIS A 394 78.06 27.11 -12.62
C HIS A 394 77.14 26.36 -11.66
N VAL A 395 77.27 25.05 -11.59
CA VAL A 395 76.44 24.19 -10.74
C VAL A 395 77.33 23.35 -9.85
N THR A 396 77.24 23.56 -8.53
CA THR A 396 77.95 22.76 -7.52
C THR A 396 76.97 21.76 -6.93
N ALA A 397 77.27 20.47 -6.99
CA ALA A 397 76.38 19.42 -6.49
C ALA A 397 77.15 18.30 -5.75
N ASP A 398 76.54 17.77 -4.69
CA ASP A 398 76.81 16.49 -4.03
C ASP A 398 75.43 15.83 -3.86
N ASP A 399 75.01 14.83 -4.63
CA ASP A 399 75.72 14.09 -5.68
C ASP A 399 75.42 14.58 -7.10
N GLY A 400 74.47 13.94 -7.80
CA GLY A 400 74.36 13.99 -9.25
C GLY A 400 73.50 15.15 -9.74
N VAL A 401 73.87 15.72 -10.89
CA VAL A 401 73.22 16.93 -11.41
C VAL A 401 73.11 16.95 -12.93
N ARG A 402 72.01 17.53 -13.42
CA ARG A 402 71.79 17.82 -14.84
C ARG A 402 71.14 19.18 -15.03
N LEU A 403 71.66 19.98 -15.96
CA LEU A 403 71.13 21.32 -16.29
C LEU A 403 70.73 21.37 -17.77
N TRP A 404 69.52 21.82 -18.04
CA TRP A 404 69.02 22.14 -19.36
C TRP A 404 68.70 23.62 -19.48
N LEU A 405 68.90 24.17 -20.68
CA LEU A 405 68.46 25.50 -21.05
C LEU A 405 67.81 25.46 -22.43
N ASP A 406 66.59 25.99 -22.56
CA ASP A 406 65.80 25.94 -23.81
C ASP A 406 65.69 24.53 -24.41
N GLY A 407 65.68 23.49 -23.54
CA GLY A 407 65.65 22.08 -23.92
C GLY A 407 67.01 21.43 -24.22
N ASP A 408 68.08 22.21 -24.37
CA ASP A 408 69.43 21.69 -24.60
C ASP A 408 70.09 21.27 -23.27
N LEU A 409 70.59 20.03 -23.20
CA LEU A 409 71.31 19.49 -22.04
C LEU A 409 72.72 20.09 -21.98
N LEU A 410 72.95 21.02 -21.05
CA LEU A 410 74.21 21.74 -20.89
C LEU A 410 75.19 21.02 -19.95
N ILE A 411 74.69 20.41 -18.88
CA ILE A 411 75.50 19.67 -17.90
C ILE A 411 74.85 18.30 -17.69
N ASP A 412 75.61 17.22 -17.83
CA ASP A 412 75.17 15.86 -17.55
C ASP A 412 76.15 15.09 -16.66
N GLN A 413 75.93 15.14 -15.34
CA GLN A 413 76.78 14.50 -14.34
C GLN A 413 75.91 13.73 -13.34
N TRP A 414 75.15 12.76 -13.85
CA TRP A 414 74.24 11.93 -13.05
C TRP A 414 74.96 10.73 -12.40
N ARG A 415 75.92 11.00 -11.50
CA ARG A 415 76.74 10.01 -10.79
C ARG A 415 77.01 10.44 -9.33
N GLU A 416 77.34 9.47 -8.48
CA GLU A 416 77.76 9.71 -7.09
C GLU A 416 79.12 10.43 -7.05
N GLN A 417 79.24 11.48 -6.25
CA GLN A 417 80.42 12.33 -6.15
C GLN A 417 80.33 13.28 -4.94
N SER A 418 81.47 13.55 -4.30
CA SER A 418 81.60 14.66 -3.34
C SER A 418 81.28 16.03 -4.00
N PRO A 419 81.11 17.13 -3.23
CA PRO A 419 80.69 18.42 -3.76
C PRO A 419 81.59 18.89 -4.90
N THR A 420 81.06 18.89 -6.12
CA THR A 420 81.81 19.17 -7.35
C THR A 420 81.11 20.22 -8.19
N GLU A 421 81.86 21.20 -8.68
CA GLU A 421 81.37 22.26 -9.56
C GLU A 421 81.56 21.90 -11.03
N TYR A 422 80.49 22.08 -11.81
CA TYR A 422 80.48 21.97 -13.27
C TYR A 422 80.03 23.27 -13.89
N ALA A 423 80.59 23.62 -15.05
CA ALA A 423 80.25 24.85 -15.75
C ALA A 423 79.96 24.61 -17.23
N ALA A 424 78.95 25.28 -17.75
CA ALA A 424 78.59 25.27 -19.18
C ALA A 424 78.12 26.65 -19.62
N SER A 425 78.38 27.02 -20.88
CA SER A 425 78.01 28.34 -21.40
C SER A 425 76.91 28.26 -22.45
N ALA A 426 75.99 29.21 -22.40
CA ALA A 426 74.90 29.36 -23.37
C ALA A 426 74.63 30.85 -23.64
N ARG A 427 74.04 31.16 -24.80
CA ARG A 427 73.75 32.54 -25.19
C ARG A 427 72.34 32.94 -24.75
N LEU A 428 72.25 33.98 -23.94
CA LEU A 428 70.98 34.55 -23.47
C LEU A 428 70.70 35.88 -24.17
N THR A 429 69.42 36.21 -24.36
CA THR A 429 68.96 37.49 -24.93
C THR A 429 68.26 38.32 -23.85
N ALA A 430 68.69 39.57 -23.67
CA ALA A 430 68.06 40.49 -22.71
C ALA A 430 66.56 40.63 -22.97
N GLY A 431 65.77 40.66 -21.90
CA GLY A 431 64.31 40.80 -21.99
C GLY A 431 63.58 39.51 -22.37
N ARG A 432 64.27 38.52 -22.96
CA ARG A 432 63.75 37.16 -23.17
C ARG A 432 63.95 36.33 -21.90
N LYS A 433 62.93 35.58 -21.51
CA LYS A 433 63.10 34.51 -20.52
C LYS A 433 63.44 33.23 -21.27
N HIS A 434 64.41 32.49 -20.76
CA HIS A 434 64.85 31.20 -21.28
C HIS A 434 64.37 30.08 -20.36
N ASP A 435 63.92 28.96 -20.90
CA ASP A 435 63.54 27.80 -20.08
C ASP A 435 64.79 27.30 -19.36
N ILE A 436 64.64 26.99 -18.07
CA ILE A 436 65.69 26.38 -17.29
C ILE A 436 65.13 25.21 -16.48
N ARG A 437 65.82 24.08 -16.58
CA ARG A 437 65.54 22.90 -15.76
C ARG A 437 66.83 22.42 -15.10
N LEU A 438 66.76 22.17 -13.81
CA LEU A 438 67.84 21.59 -13.03
C LEU A 438 67.32 20.35 -12.32
N ASP A 439 67.92 19.19 -12.62
CA ASP A 439 67.67 17.95 -11.91
C ASP A 439 68.87 17.68 -10.98
N TYR A 440 68.58 17.25 -9.76
CA TYR A 440 69.57 16.92 -8.73
C TYR A 440 69.16 15.63 -8.01
N TYR A 441 70.12 14.82 -7.56
CA TYR A 441 69.85 13.76 -6.60
C TYR A 441 70.93 13.66 -5.52
N GLU A 442 70.50 13.19 -4.36
CA GLU A 442 71.33 12.79 -3.24
C GLU A 442 71.35 11.25 -3.11
N ALA A 443 72.54 10.65 -3.11
CA ALA A 443 72.72 9.22 -2.88
C ALA A 443 72.77 8.88 -1.41
N GLY A 444 73.58 9.61 -0.65
CA GLY A 444 73.70 9.51 0.79
C GLY A 444 74.93 10.27 1.30
N GLY A 445 74.82 10.89 2.47
CA GLY A 445 75.87 11.75 3.02
C GLY A 445 75.41 13.18 3.18
N ASP A 446 76.31 14.14 2.92
CA ASP A 446 76.01 15.56 3.03
C ASP A 446 75.46 16.11 1.71
N ALA A 447 74.19 16.54 1.69
CA ALA A 447 73.55 17.02 0.47
C ALA A 447 73.80 18.52 0.22
N THR A 448 74.31 18.88 -0.96
CA THR A 448 74.47 20.29 -1.38
C THR A 448 74.18 20.51 -2.86
N ILE A 449 73.57 21.67 -3.19
CA ILE A 449 73.34 22.10 -4.58
C ILE A 449 73.32 23.63 -4.69
N ALA A 450 74.10 24.21 -5.59
CA ALA A 450 74.11 25.65 -5.84
C ALA A 450 74.13 25.96 -7.35
N LEU A 451 73.25 26.86 -7.81
CA LEU A 451 73.15 27.33 -9.19
C LEU A 451 73.55 28.81 -9.28
N ALA A 452 74.70 29.05 -9.91
CA ALA A 452 75.26 30.38 -10.14
C ALA A 452 75.46 30.66 -11.63
N TRP A 453 75.65 31.93 -11.98
CA TRP A 453 75.97 32.36 -13.34
C TRP A 453 76.95 33.53 -13.37
N SER A 454 77.64 33.70 -14.49
CA SER A 454 78.47 34.86 -14.82
C SER A 454 78.27 35.23 -16.29
N GLY A 455 78.37 36.50 -16.65
CA GLY A 455 78.07 36.96 -18.01
C GLY A 455 78.49 38.40 -18.28
N PRO A 456 78.04 39.01 -19.40
CA PRO A 456 78.41 40.37 -19.78
C PRO A 456 78.03 41.37 -18.69
N GLY A 457 79.03 42.04 -18.11
CA GLY A 457 78.82 43.01 -17.02
C GLY A 457 78.36 42.39 -15.69
N LEU A 458 78.44 41.05 -15.55
CA LEU A 458 77.94 40.31 -14.39
C LEU A 458 79.03 39.39 -13.81
N ALA A 459 79.56 39.73 -12.64
CA ALA A 459 80.43 38.83 -11.88
C ALA A 459 79.67 37.58 -11.43
N ARG A 460 80.41 36.49 -11.15
CA ARG A 460 79.83 35.23 -10.67
C ARG A 460 78.99 35.48 -9.41
N GLN A 461 77.73 35.04 -9.45
CA GLN A 461 76.82 35.07 -8.31
C GLN A 461 75.78 33.96 -8.43
N THR A 462 75.21 33.53 -7.30
CA THR A 462 73.98 32.72 -7.28
C THR A 462 72.89 33.46 -8.07
N ILE A 463 72.13 32.74 -8.90
CA ILE A 463 71.11 33.39 -9.72
C ILE A 463 70.05 34.01 -8.78
N PRO A 464 69.79 35.33 -8.85
CA PRO A 464 68.86 35.98 -7.94
C PRO A 464 67.42 35.59 -8.27
N ALA A 465 66.55 35.55 -7.25
CA ALA A 465 65.12 35.28 -7.42
C ALA A 465 64.47 36.16 -8.48
N ALA A 466 64.85 37.44 -8.56
CA ALA A 466 64.34 38.39 -9.56
C ALA A 466 64.65 37.99 -11.03
N SER A 467 65.64 37.13 -11.24
CA SER A 467 65.99 36.54 -12.54
C SER A 467 65.35 35.17 -12.77
N LEU A 468 64.69 34.58 -11.77
CA LEU A 468 64.05 33.26 -11.83
C LEU A 468 62.53 33.37 -11.73
N TYR A 469 61.81 32.66 -12.59
CA TYR A 469 60.35 32.65 -12.60
C TYR A 469 59.86 31.21 -12.51
N PRO A 470 58.99 30.86 -11.55
CA PRO A 470 58.55 29.48 -11.39
C PRO A 470 57.72 29.05 -12.59
N ALA A 471 57.78 27.77 -12.92
CA ALA A 471 56.85 27.18 -13.88
C ALA A 471 55.41 27.30 -13.36
N ASP A 472 54.49 27.74 -14.22
CA ASP A 472 53.05 27.67 -13.92
C ASP A 472 52.57 26.23 -14.13
N VAL A 473 52.10 25.59 -13.06
CA VAL A 473 51.61 24.21 -13.05
C VAL A 473 50.10 24.10 -12.80
N HIS A 474 49.43 25.24 -12.66
CA HIS A 474 48.01 25.33 -12.35
C HIS A 474 47.22 26.10 -13.42
N GLY A 475 47.90 26.88 -14.27
CA GLY A 475 47.32 27.59 -15.39
C GLY A 475 46.98 26.69 -16.57
N VAL A 476 45.77 26.85 -17.13
CA VAL A 476 45.38 26.28 -18.42
C VAL A 476 44.74 27.34 -19.29
N HIS A 477 45.00 27.29 -20.58
CA HIS A 477 44.36 28.17 -21.57
C HIS A 477 43.33 27.39 -22.36
N LEU A 478 42.11 27.90 -22.43
CA LEU A 478 41.05 27.32 -23.25
C LEU A 478 41.23 27.70 -24.73
N ASP A 479 40.53 27.00 -25.62
CA ASP A 479 40.56 27.22 -27.07
C ASP A 479 39.97 28.55 -27.53
N ALA A 480 39.11 29.16 -26.73
CA ALA A 480 38.41 30.41 -27.02
C ALA A 480 38.13 31.22 -25.74
N SER A 481 37.45 32.36 -25.89
CA SER A 481 36.95 33.14 -24.75
C SER A 481 35.68 32.52 -24.16
N HIS A 482 35.74 32.17 -22.88
CA HIS A 482 34.66 31.53 -22.11
C HIS A 482 34.32 32.35 -20.85
N PRO A 483 33.64 33.51 -20.99
CA PRO A 483 33.47 34.49 -19.90
C PRO A 483 32.60 34.03 -18.72
N LYS A 484 31.87 32.92 -18.87
CA LYS A 484 31.03 32.35 -17.80
C LYS A 484 31.76 31.34 -16.92
N TRP A 485 33.00 31.01 -17.26
CA TRP A 485 33.85 30.22 -16.40
C TRP A 485 34.45 31.18 -15.38
N VAL A 486 34.01 31.06 -14.13
CA VAL A 486 34.29 32.04 -13.07
C VAL A 486 35.03 31.40 -11.92
N ALA A 487 35.77 32.23 -11.17
CA ALA A 487 36.39 31.83 -9.91
C ALA A 487 35.33 31.26 -8.94
N GLY A 488 35.67 30.16 -8.26
CA GLY A 488 34.72 29.39 -7.44
C GLY A 488 33.79 28.47 -8.24
N GLY A 489 33.89 28.41 -9.56
CA GLY A 489 33.28 27.35 -10.37
C GLY A 489 34.06 26.03 -10.28
N TRP A 490 33.48 24.97 -10.83
CA TRP A 490 34.16 23.69 -11.04
C TRP A 490 34.53 23.51 -12.52
N ALA A 491 35.67 22.88 -12.76
CA ALA A 491 36.11 22.43 -14.07
C ALA A 491 36.53 20.96 -14.03
N VAL A 492 36.13 20.18 -15.02
CA VAL A 492 36.59 18.79 -15.20
C VAL A 492 37.45 18.74 -16.45
N LEU A 493 38.69 18.25 -16.32
CA LEU A 493 39.50 17.88 -17.48
C LEU A 493 39.33 16.39 -17.72
N SER A 494 39.04 16.02 -18.97
CA SER A 494 38.67 14.67 -19.36
C SER A 494 39.42 14.23 -20.61
N MET A 495 39.98 13.03 -20.52
CA MET A 495 40.56 12.24 -21.60
C MET A 495 39.82 10.89 -21.67
N PRO A 496 39.98 10.08 -22.73
CA PRO A 496 39.21 8.85 -22.91
C PRO A 496 39.21 7.88 -21.70
N ASN A 497 40.30 7.83 -20.94
CA ASN A 497 40.48 6.90 -19.81
C ASN A 497 40.72 7.58 -18.45
N TYR A 498 40.64 8.91 -18.38
CA TYR A 498 40.94 9.64 -17.16
C TYR A 498 40.16 10.96 -17.08
N GLU A 499 39.64 11.25 -15.90
CA GLU A 499 38.89 12.46 -15.59
C GLU A 499 39.42 13.00 -14.27
N GLU A 500 39.58 14.32 -14.17
CA GLU A 500 40.02 14.96 -12.93
C GLU A 500 39.23 16.24 -12.69
N LEU A 501 38.93 16.49 -11.42
CA LEU A 501 38.09 17.59 -10.98
C LEU A 501 38.91 18.69 -10.33
N TYR A 502 38.69 19.92 -10.80
CA TYR A 502 39.39 21.11 -10.37
C TYR A 502 38.44 22.18 -9.89
N ARG A 503 38.85 22.90 -8.85
CA ARG A 503 38.22 24.16 -8.47
C ARG A 503 38.87 25.29 -9.26
N ILE A 504 38.08 26.14 -9.90
CA ILE A 504 38.60 27.32 -10.60
C ILE A 504 38.97 28.36 -9.53
N ALA A 505 40.26 28.61 -9.36
CA ALA A 505 40.77 29.63 -8.43
C ALA A 505 40.67 31.04 -9.04
N ASP A 506 40.98 31.15 -10.32
CA ASP A 506 40.87 32.39 -11.10
C ASP A 506 40.52 32.08 -12.56
N ALA A 507 39.85 33.01 -13.23
CA ALA A 507 39.49 32.90 -14.64
C ALA A 507 39.55 34.28 -15.29
N THR A 508 40.51 34.48 -16.19
CA THR A 508 40.80 35.78 -16.78
C THR A 508 40.71 35.72 -18.31
N PRO A 509 40.09 36.71 -18.97
CA PRO A 509 40.22 36.89 -20.41
C PRO A 509 41.68 37.14 -20.79
N ASP A 510 42.14 36.49 -21.85
CA ASP A 510 43.53 36.59 -22.31
C ASP A 510 43.57 36.45 -23.85
N ALA A 511 44.74 36.61 -24.46
CA ALA A 511 44.96 36.38 -25.89
C ALA A 511 46.28 35.64 -26.09
N ARG A 512 46.26 34.56 -26.86
CA ARG A 512 47.42 33.68 -27.01
C ARG A 512 47.78 33.47 -28.47
N THR A 513 49.09 33.44 -28.74
CA THR A 513 49.66 33.16 -30.06
C THR A 513 50.69 32.04 -29.91
N GLY A 514 50.46 30.91 -30.55
CA GLY A 514 51.31 29.72 -30.46
C GLY A 514 50.84 28.64 -31.42
N PHE A 515 51.74 27.75 -31.86
CA PHE A 515 51.44 26.63 -32.75
C PHE A 515 50.75 27.02 -34.08
N ALA A 516 51.12 28.18 -34.62
CA ALA A 516 50.49 28.84 -35.79
C ALA A 516 49.00 29.20 -35.60
N LEU A 517 48.54 29.34 -34.35
CA LEU A 517 47.23 29.83 -33.97
C LEU A 517 47.37 31.16 -33.23
N ALA A 518 46.42 32.06 -33.42
CA ALA A 518 46.29 33.30 -32.65
C ALA A 518 44.82 33.57 -32.37
N GLY A 519 44.47 33.91 -31.13
CA GLY A 519 43.08 34.23 -30.80
C GLY A 519 42.85 34.58 -29.33
N PRO A 520 41.66 35.12 -29.02
CA PRO A 520 41.23 35.34 -27.64
C PRO A 520 41.02 33.99 -26.94
N THR A 521 41.41 33.90 -25.67
CA THR A 521 41.30 32.71 -24.82
C THR A 521 40.79 33.11 -23.43
N THR A 522 40.43 32.12 -22.62
CA THR A 522 40.28 32.27 -21.17
C THR A 522 41.38 31.47 -20.49
N ARG A 523 42.17 32.14 -19.67
CA ARG A 523 43.15 31.51 -18.79
C ARG A 523 42.47 31.15 -17.48
N LEU A 524 42.52 29.88 -17.10
CA LEU A 524 42.05 29.38 -15.82
C LEU A 524 43.24 29.07 -14.93
N THR A 525 43.20 29.50 -13.68
CA THR A 525 44.07 28.96 -12.62
C THR A 525 43.28 27.89 -11.88
N LEU A 526 43.73 26.64 -11.96
CA LEU A 526 43.05 25.47 -11.42
C LEU A 526 43.68 25.01 -10.10
N ARG A 527 42.85 24.77 -9.09
CA ARG A 527 43.24 24.16 -7.83
C ARG A 527 42.79 22.70 -7.82
N GLY A 528 43.77 21.80 -7.80
CA GLY A 528 43.61 20.35 -7.73
C GLY A 528 44.94 19.65 -7.97
N GLU A 529 44.91 18.34 -8.14
CA GLU A 529 46.11 17.53 -8.32
C GLU A 529 46.31 17.14 -9.80
N ARG A 530 47.54 16.76 -10.16
CA ARG A 530 47.85 16.04 -11.41
C ARG A 530 47.52 16.75 -12.72
N VAL A 531 47.24 18.06 -12.70
CA VAL A 531 46.94 18.88 -13.89
C VAL A 531 48.00 18.66 -14.96
N ARG A 532 49.28 18.72 -14.57
CA ARG A 532 50.41 18.59 -15.50
C ARG A 532 50.73 17.12 -15.75
N GLU A 533 50.89 16.35 -14.69
CA GLU A 533 51.33 14.95 -14.71
C GLU A 533 50.47 14.08 -15.60
N GLN A 534 49.17 14.38 -15.69
CA GLN A 534 48.23 13.59 -16.45
C GLN A 534 47.85 14.20 -17.81
N PHE A 535 47.72 15.52 -17.91
CA PHE A 535 47.18 16.16 -19.12
C PHE A 535 48.24 16.89 -19.97
N ASN A 536 49.49 17.02 -19.48
CA ASN A 536 50.50 17.85 -20.14
C ASN A 536 50.78 17.47 -21.58
N ASP A 537 50.92 16.18 -21.87
CA ASP A 537 51.28 15.70 -23.21
C ASP A 537 50.06 15.26 -24.04
N ALA A 538 48.85 15.48 -23.53
CA ALA A 538 47.60 14.99 -24.09
C ALA A 538 46.66 16.13 -24.53
N LEU A 539 47.22 17.30 -24.86
CA LEU A 539 46.48 18.53 -25.14
C LEU A 539 45.34 18.35 -26.16
N ARG A 540 45.54 17.56 -27.22
CA ARG A 540 44.52 17.30 -28.26
C ARG A 540 43.39 16.39 -27.79
N GLU A 541 43.66 15.51 -26.85
CA GLU A 541 42.71 14.53 -26.33
C GLU A 541 41.89 15.10 -25.18
N THR A 542 42.45 16.10 -24.48
CA THR A 542 41.81 16.76 -23.34
C THR A 542 40.59 17.58 -23.76
N THR A 543 39.51 17.37 -23.03
CA THR A 543 38.29 18.17 -23.05
C THR A 543 38.14 18.82 -21.69
N ALA A 544 37.85 20.12 -21.65
CA ALA A 544 37.47 20.82 -20.43
C ALA A 544 35.95 20.98 -20.38
N TYR A 545 35.34 20.62 -19.25
CA TYR A 545 33.93 20.88 -18.95
C TYR A 545 33.83 21.88 -17.81
N GLY A 546 32.95 22.87 -17.91
CA GLY A 546 32.82 23.96 -16.95
C GLY A 546 31.48 24.67 -17.05
N GLU A 547 31.44 25.95 -16.65
CA GLU A 547 30.17 26.69 -16.42
C GLU A 547 29.26 25.89 -15.47
N SER A 548 29.77 25.59 -14.27
CA SER A 548 29.11 24.74 -13.28
C SER A 548 27.91 25.42 -12.63
N GLU A 549 26.70 25.06 -13.06
CA GLU A 549 25.43 25.57 -12.54
C GLU A 549 24.86 24.59 -11.51
N PRO A 550 24.58 25.01 -10.26
CA PRO A 550 24.02 24.10 -9.25
C PRO A 550 22.60 23.64 -9.61
N LEU A 551 22.31 22.37 -9.34
CA LEU A 551 21.01 21.75 -9.46
C LEU A 551 20.62 21.14 -8.10
N ASP A 552 19.42 21.46 -7.64
CA ASP A 552 18.89 20.96 -6.38
C ASP A 552 18.44 19.50 -6.52
N TRP A 553 18.58 18.72 -5.45
CA TRP A 553 18.11 17.33 -5.41
C TRP A 553 16.59 17.26 -5.32
N GLY A 554 16.01 16.39 -6.15
CA GLY A 554 14.57 16.11 -6.15
C GLY A 554 14.21 14.95 -5.24
N GLN A 555 12.91 14.73 -5.09
CA GLN A 555 12.33 13.54 -4.47
C GLN A 555 11.42 12.87 -5.49
N ARG A 556 11.39 11.54 -5.47
CA ARG A 556 10.51 10.75 -6.35
C ARG A 556 9.44 10.02 -5.52
N PRO A 557 8.36 9.52 -6.13
CA PRO A 557 7.40 8.67 -5.42
C PRO A 557 8.10 7.49 -4.74
N ALA A 558 7.69 7.22 -3.50
CA ALA A 558 8.18 6.11 -2.70
C ALA A 558 7.99 4.80 -3.45
N SER A 559 8.99 3.93 -3.37
CA SER A 559 8.95 2.64 -4.06
C SER A 559 8.02 1.68 -3.32
N GLY A 560 7.07 1.09 -4.04
CA GLY A 560 6.18 0.05 -3.54
C GLY A 560 4.83 0.53 -3.00
N LEU A 561 4.14 -0.37 -2.28
CA LEU A 561 2.81 -0.15 -1.72
C LEU A 561 2.88 0.09 -0.21
N THR A 562 2.00 0.94 0.31
CA THR A 562 1.79 1.11 1.75
C THR A 562 1.00 -0.08 2.30
N GLN A 563 1.63 -0.89 3.14
CA GLN A 563 1.06 -2.08 3.77
C GLN A 563 1.75 -2.33 5.13
N GLY A 564 1.23 -3.28 5.91
CA GLY A 564 1.76 -3.59 7.25
C GLY A 564 1.27 -2.59 8.30
N HIS A 565 1.95 -2.52 9.45
CA HIS A 565 1.53 -1.76 10.62
C HIS A 565 2.32 -0.46 10.87
N ALA A 566 3.19 -0.03 9.96
CA ALA A 566 4.03 1.16 10.15
C ALA A 566 3.71 2.24 9.11
N LEU A 567 3.34 3.44 9.58
CA LEU A 567 3.00 4.59 8.75
C LEU A 567 3.89 5.79 9.10
N THR A 568 4.50 6.42 8.11
CA THR A 568 5.23 7.69 8.32
C THR A 568 4.41 8.84 7.75
N LEU A 569 4.06 9.82 8.58
CA LEU A 569 3.30 10.99 8.15
C LEU A 569 4.22 12.03 7.50
N ALA A 570 3.68 12.79 6.54
CA ALA A 570 4.38 13.92 5.92
C ALA A 570 4.52 15.10 6.90
N ALA A 571 3.50 15.34 7.73
CA ALA A 571 3.48 16.39 8.74
C ALA A 571 3.93 15.87 10.12
N TYR A 572 4.42 16.78 10.95
CA TYR A 572 4.79 16.49 12.33
C TYR A 572 3.57 16.61 13.25
N GLU A 573 3.11 15.49 13.79
CA GLU A 573 1.91 15.32 14.61
C GLU A 573 2.21 14.61 15.95
N PRO A 574 2.94 15.26 16.88
CA PRO A 574 3.31 14.66 18.16
C PRO A 574 2.10 14.49 19.11
N ASP A 575 1.03 15.26 18.88
CA ASP A 575 -0.17 15.29 19.71
C ASP A 575 -1.16 14.14 19.43
N LEU A 576 -0.90 13.31 18.41
CA LEU A 576 -1.77 12.21 18.03
C LEU A 576 -1.66 11.09 19.08
N PRO A 577 -2.70 10.80 19.87
CA PRO A 577 -2.56 9.95 21.05
C PRO A 577 -2.58 8.46 20.70
N GLU A 578 -1.87 7.66 21.50
CA GLU A 578 -1.99 6.20 21.48
C GLU A 578 -3.45 5.77 21.74
N GLY A 579 -3.86 4.65 21.16
CA GLY A 579 -5.21 4.12 21.24
C GLY A 579 -6.24 4.83 20.36
N ARG A 580 -5.87 5.91 19.65
CA ARG A 580 -6.72 6.62 18.68
C ARG A 580 -7.04 5.71 17.49
N VAL A 581 -8.29 5.72 17.06
CA VAL A 581 -8.74 5.02 15.84
C VAL A 581 -8.53 5.92 14.63
N LEU A 582 -8.02 5.33 13.55
CA LEU A 582 -7.75 5.97 12.27
C LEU A 582 -8.59 5.30 11.19
N ALA A 583 -9.09 6.11 10.25
CA ALA A 583 -9.58 5.65 8.96
C ALA A 583 -8.49 5.92 7.93
N VAL A 584 -7.86 4.86 7.44
CA VAL A 584 -6.85 4.91 6.38
C VAL A 584 -7.55 4.58 5.08
N SER A 585 -7.69 5.55 4.19
CA SER A 585 -8.38 5.36 2.90
C SER A 585 -7.45 5.72 1.76
N GLY A 586 -7.58 5.04 0.62
CA GLY A 586 -6.73 5.28 -0.54
C GLY A 586 -7.12 4.43 -1.73
N LEU A 587 -6.29 4.47 -2.78
CA LEU A 587 -6.45 3.62 -3.96
C LEU A 587 -5.56 2.39 -3.87
N VAL A 588 -6.11 1.25 -4.25
CA VAL A 588 -5.42 -0.03 -4.38
C VAL A 588 -5.48 -0.47 -5.84
N LEU A 589 -4.55 -1.32 -6.27
CA LEU A 589 -4.66 -1.98 -7.57
C LEU A 589 -5.82 -2.98 -7.49
N ASP A 590 -6.77 -2.90 -8.43
CA ASP A 590 -7.94 -3.79 -8.46
C ASP A 590 -7.49 -5.24 -8.64
N GLU A 591 -7.78 -6.09 -7.65
CA GLU A 591 -7.40 -7.51 -7.68
C GLU A 591 -8.27 -8.34 -8.64
N ALA A 592 -9.43 -7.82 -9.05
CA ALA A 592 -10.27 -8.47 -10.06
C ALA A 592 -9.66 -8.38 -11.47
N ASP A 593 -8.79 -7.39 -11.72
CA ASP A 593 -8.12 -7.22 -13.00
C ASP A 593 -6.78 -7.97 -13.04
N ALA A 594 -6.75 -9.07 -13.78
CA ALA A 594 -5.54 -9.88 -13.96
C ALA A 594 -4.35 -9.10 -14.56
N ALA A 595 -4.60 -7.99 -15.28
CA ALA A 595 -3.53 -7.13 -15.81
C ALA A 595 -2.70 -6.44 -14.70
N ASN A 596 -3.28 -6.28 -13.50
CA ASN A 596 -2.60 -5.67 -12.36
C ASN A 596 -1.57 -6.60 -11.68
N ALA A 597 -1.55 -7.90 -11.98
CA ALA A 597 -0.71 -8.87 -11.27
C ALA A 597 0.80 -8.55 -11.38
N ALA A 598 1.29 -8.34 -12.60
CA ALA A 598 2.70 -8.04 -12.85
C ALA A 598 3.17 -6.70 -12.23
N PRO A 599 2.49 -5.55 -12.46
CA PRO A 599 2.89 -4.30 -11.81
C PRO A 599 2.77 -4.37 -10.28
N ARG A 600 1.77 -5.06 -9.73
CA ARG A 600 1.63 -5.27 -8.28
C ARG A 600 2.83 -6.03 -7.70
N GLU A 601 3.28 -7.11 -8.34
CA GLU A 601 4.46 -7.87 -7.88
C GLU A 601 5.72 -7.01 -7.88
N ARG A 602 5.92 -6.17 -8.90
CA ARG A 602 7.04 -5.21 -8.95
C ARG A 602 6.99 -4.23 -7.79
N LEU A 603 5.83 -3.64 -7.52
CA LEU A 603 5.66 -2.73 -6.39
C LEU A 603 5.91 -3.42 -5.05
N LEU A 604 5.43 -4.65 -4.87
CA LEU A 604 5.65 -5.43 -3.64
C LEU A 604 7.12 -5.79 -3.41
N ARG A 605 7.90 -5.98 -4.49
CA ARG A 605 9.37 -6.16 -4.40
C ARG A 605 10.13 -4.86 -4.15
N GLY A 606 9.45 -3.72 -4.18
CA GLY A 606 10.07 -2.40 -4.03
C GLY A 606 10.85 -1.95 -5.27
N ASP A 607 10.45 -2.40 -6.46
CA ASP A 607 11.04 -1.92 -7.72
C ASP A 607 10.95 -0.38 -7.78
N PRO A 608 12.05 0.34 -8.11
CA PRO A 608 12.05 1.80 -8.07
C PRO A 608 11.04 2.43 -9.02
N LEU A 609 10.09 3.18 -8.45
CA LEU A 609 9.13 3.98 -9.19
C LEU A 609 9.74 5.31 -9.63
N ALA A 610 9.62 5.59 -10.93
CA ALA A 610 9.98 6.87 -11.53
C ALA A 610 8.79 7.85 -11.53
N GLY A 611 7.56 7.37 -11.62
CA GLY A 611 6.36 8.22 -11.61
C GLY A 611 5.07 7.45 -11.40
N VAL A 612 4.07 8.14 -10.85
CA VAL A 612 2.70 7.64 -10.68
C VAL A 612 1.79 8.77 -11.13
N ARG A 613 0.92 8.52 -12.11
CA ARG A 613 -0.12 9.48 -12.54
C ARG A 613 -1.48 8.84 -12.36
N VAL A 614 -2.28 9.38 -11.46
CA VAL A 614 -3.63 8.88 -11.19
C VAL A 614 -4.61 9.61 -12.11
N ALA A 615 -5.47 8.87 -12.81
CA ALA A 615 -6.51 9.46 -13.64
C ALA A 615 -7.49 10.29 -12.79
N ARG A 616 -8.12 11.31 -13.38
CA ARG A 616 -9.02 12.22 -12.65
C ARG A 616 -10.23 11.53 -12.04
N ASP A 617 -10.70 10.44 -12.67
CA ASP A 617 -11.78 9.61 -12.16
C ASP A 617 -11.36 8.67 -11.02
N ARG A 618 -10.06 8.61 -10.72
CA ARG A 618 -9.43 7.71 -9.73
C ARG A 618 -9.63 6.22 -10.02
N ALA A 619 -10.10 5.85 -11.21
CA ALA A 619 -10.37 4.47 -11.60
C ALA A 619 -9.16 3.80 -12.27
N SER A 620 -8.15 4.57 -12.66
CA SER A 620 -6.92 4.06 -13.26
C SER A 620 -5.69 4.90 -12.94
N ALA A 621 -4.51 4.34 -13.12
CA ALA A 621 -3.24 5.07 -13.06
C ALA A 621 -2.24 4.56 -14.11
N GLU A 622 -1.30 5.44 -14.47
CA GLU A 622 -0.09 5.09 -15.21
C GLU A 622 1.09 5.05 -14.22
N LEU A 623 1.72 3.88 -14.10
CA LEU A 623 2.93 3.65 -13.32
C LEU A 623 4.14 3.66 -14.26
N GLU A 624 5.17 4.42 -13.93
CA GLU A 624 6.44 4.43 -14.65
C GLU A 624 7.57 4.01 -13.70
N PHE A 625 8.39 3.05 -14.13
CA PHE A 625 9.53 2.53 -13.36
C PHE A 625 10.85 3.17 -13.83
N GLU A 626 11.88 3.12 -12.98
CA GLU A 626 13.20 3.70 -13.31
C GLU A 626 13.84 3.05 -14.54
N ASP A 627 13.56 1.78 -14.81
CA ASP A 627 14.01 1.05 -16.01
C ASP A 627 13.31 1.48 -17.32
N GLY A 628 12.33 2.40 -17.24
CA GLY A 628 11.58 2.91 -18.37
C GLY A 628 10.31 2.13 -18.70
N ALA A 629 10.04 1.01 -18.01
CA ALA A 629 8.80 0.28 -18.19
C ALA A 629 7.60 1.09 -17.69
N ARG A 630 6.47 0.99 -18.41
CA ARG A 630 5.21 1.63 -18.06
C ARG A 630 4.11 0.58 -17.92
N ALA A 631 3.21 0.80 -16.96
CA ALA A 631 2.05 -0.04 -16.74
C ALA A 631 0.81 0.83 -16.51
N ALA A 632 -0.23 0.61 -17.31
CA ALA A 632 -1.55 1.11 -17.01
C ALA A 632 -2.22 0.11 -16.05
N VAL A 633 -2.76 0.62 -14.94
CA VAL A 633 -3.41 -0.20 -13.91
C VAL A 633 -4.82 0.33 -13.64
N THR A 634 -5.73 -0.58 -13.34
CA THR A 634 -7.07 -0.27 -12.82
C THR A 634 -7.01 -0.18 -11.31
N LEU A 635 -7.78 0.75 -10.74
CA LEU A 635 -7.76 1.07 -9.32
C LEU A 635 -9.14 0.89 -8.69
N ALA A 636 -9.15 0.52 -7.41
CA ALA A 636 -10.33 0.49 -6.57
C ALA A 636 -10.10 1.35 -5.30
N GLU A 637 -11.16 1.93 -4.76
CA GLU A 637 -11.10 2.58 -3.46
C GLU A 637 -11.17 1.53 -2.34
N ALA A 638 -10.32 1.69 -1.34
CA ALA A 638 -10.33 0.85 -0.15
C ALA A 638 -10.17 1.69 1.11
N SER A 639 -10.60 1.13 2.25
CA SER A 639 -10.40 1.75 3.55
C SER A 639 -10.21 0.72 4.65
N ASP A 640 -9.27 1.01 5.54
CA ASP A 640 -9.00 0.29 6.77
C ASP A 640 -9.37 1.13 8.00
N ILE A 641 -9.84 0.45 9.05
CA ILE A 641 -10.02 1.03 10.38
C ILE A 641 -9.02 0.38 11.33
N VAL A 642 -8.04 1.15 11.80
CA VAL A 642 -6.91 0.67 12.62
C VAL A 642 -6.71 1.56 13.84
N ARG A 643 -6.03 1.07 14.86
CA ARG A 643 -5.71 1.85 16.06
C ARG A 643 -4.23 2.13 16.15
N ILE A 644 -3.88 3.32 16.65
CA ILE A 644 -2.50 3.65 16.97
C ILE A 644 -2.07 2.83 18.19
N GLN A 645 -1.09 1.95 18.01
CA GLN A 645 -0.39 1.31 19.11
C GLN A 645 0.64 2.26 19.73
N ARG A 646 1.43 2.95 18.89
CA ARG A 646 2.48 3.87 19.34
C ARG A 646 2.67 5.03 18.35
N ASN A 647 2.91 6.23 18.87
CA ASN A 647 3.33 7.39 18.08
C ASN A 647 4.80 7.72 18.40
N ASP A 648 5.71 7.45 17.48
CA ASP A 648 7.12 7.84 17.57
C ASP A 648 7.36 9.15 16.81
N SER A 649 7.37 10.24 17.56
CA SER A 649 7.60 11.60 17.07
C SER A 649 8.91 12.20 17.60
N ALA A 650 9.84 11.39 18.13
CA ALA A 650 11.07 11.88 18.77
C ALA A 650 12.07 12.48 17.76
N GLY A 651 12.05 12.00 16.50
CA GLY A 651 13.00 12.41 15.45
C GLY A 651 12.57 13.61 14.60
N GLY A 652 11.59 14.41 15.05
CA GLY A 652 11.03 15.53 14.27
C GLY A 652 10.16 15.13 13.08
N ARG A 653 9.82 13.84 12.96
CA ARG A 653 8.84 13.26 12.03
C ARG A 653 7.93 12.32 12.81
N THR A 654 6.70 12.16 12.37
CA THR A 654 5.73 11.27 13.03
C THR A 654 5.69 9.91 12.34
N ALA A 655 6.13 8.88 13.07
CA ALA A 655 5.98 7.48 12.69
C ALA A 655 4.96 6.81 13.60
N LEU A 656 3.88 6.30 13.02
CA LEU A 656 2.82 5.58 13.72
C LEU A 656 3.03 4.07 13.57
N LEU A 657 2.98 3.37 14.70
CA LEU A 657 2.81 1.92 14.73
C LEU A 657 1.36 1.61 15.04
N LEU A 658 0.75 0.76 14.23
CA LEU A 658 -0.64 0.32 14.31
C LEU A 658 -0.75 -0.97 15.13
N ASP A 659 -1.93 -1.22 15.71
CA ASP A 659 -2.22 -2.45 16.45
C ASP A 659 -2.44 -3.69 15.56
N ALA A 660 -2.61 -3.48 14.27
CA ALA A 660 -2.72 -4.51 13.24
C ALA A 660 -2.11 -4.01 11.92
N ASP A 661 -1.72 -4.97 11.06
CA ASP A 661 -1.35 -4.65 9.68
C ASP A 661 -2.57 -4.14 8.89
N LEU A 662 -2.36 -3.21 7.95
CA LEU A 662 -3.39 -2.82 6.99
C LEU A 662 -3.88 -4.03 6.19
N ALA A 663 -5.20 -4.18 6.02
CA ALA A 663 -5.76 -5.29 5.23
C ALA A 663 -5.51 -5.10 3.73
N HIS A 664 -5.27 -3.86 3.28
CA HIS A 664 -5.02 -3.54 1.89
C HIS A 664 -3.62 -2.94 1.66
N ALA A 665 -3.10 -3.11 0.44
CA ALA A 665 -1.83 -2.54 0.00
C ALA A 665 -2.09 -1.32 -0.90
N TYR A 666 -1.91 -0.12 -0.34
CA TYR A 666 -2.30 1.14 -0.98
C TYR A 666 -1.19 1.75 -1.84
N LEU A 667 -1.58 2.50 -2.87
CA LEU A 667 -0.69 3.43 -3.57
C LEU A 667 -0.35 4.60 -2.64
N PRO A 668 0.92 4.80 -2.22
CA PRO A 668 1.27 5.75 -1.15
C PRO A 668 0.79 7.18 -1.37
N ALA A 669 0.89 7.69 -2.61
CA ALA A 669 0.48 9.07 -2.96
C ALA A 669 -1.02 9.34 -2.76
N THR A 670 -1.83 8.28 -2.77
CA THR A 670 -3.30 8.36 -2.72
C THR A 670 -3.86 8.21 -1.31
N VAL A 671 -3.03 7.79 -0.36
CA VAL A 671 -3.45 7.52 1.01
C VAL A 671 -3.82 8.83 1.71
N ARG A 672 -4.96 8.83 2.38
CA ARG A 672 -5.43 9.88 3.28
C ARG A 672 -5.90 9.24 4.58
N ILE A 673 -5.47 9.82 5.71
CA ILE A 673 -5.76 9.29 7.03
C ILE A 673 -6.62 10.29 7.79
N ASN A 674 -7.81 9.88 8.19
CA ASN A 674 -8.68 10.67 9.07
C ASN A 674 -8.59 10.10 10.50
N ALA A 675 -8.26 10.94 11.49
CA ALA A 675 -8.17 10.53 12.90
C ALA A 675 -9.36 11.02 13.76
N ASN A 676 -10.37 11.63 13.14
CA ASN A 676 -11.62 12.05 13.77
C ASN A 676 -12.68 10.96 13.64
N VAL A 677 -12.37 9.76 14.13
CA VAL A 677 -13.18 8.54 13.90
C VAL A 677 -13.92 8.11 15.17
N ALA A 678 -15.21 7.82 15.06
CA ALA A 678 -16.03 7.30 16.15
C ALA A 678 -16.86 6.08 15.72
N PRO A 679 -17.08 5.09 16.61
CA PRO A 679 -17.96 3.96 16.30
C PRO A 679 -19.41 4.44 16.27
N ALA A 680 -20.22 3.84 15.41
CA ALA A 680 -21.64 4.15 15.24
C ALA A 680 -22.49 2.91 14.99
N SER A 681 -23.79 3.02 15.24
CA SER A 681 -24.74 1.95 14.94
C SER A 681 -26.08 2.49 14.44
N HIS A 682 -26.79 1.67 13.69
CA HIS A 682 -28.12 1.96 13.19
C HIS A 682 -29.12 2.11 14.35
N GLY A 683 -30.06 3.05 14.24
CA GLY A 683 -31.09 3.32 15.23
C GLY A 683 -31.15 4.79 15.61
N ASP A 684 -32.35 5.28 15.89
CA ASP A 684 -32.67 6.67 16.17
C ASP A 684 -33.18 6.85 17.61
N SER A 685 -32.50 7.70 18.38
CA SER A 685 -32.87 8.10 19.75
C SER A 685 -33.58 9.46 19.82
N ARG A 686 -33.90 10.11 18.68
CA ARG A 686 -34.34 11.52 18.61
C ARG A 686 -35.37 11.91 19.66
N GLN A 687 -36.39 11.09 19.86
CA GLN A 687 -37.44 11.37 20.84
C GLN A 687 -36.94 11.18 22.28
N MET A 688 -36.28 10.06 22.54
CA MET A 688 -35.80 9.65 23.86
C MET A 688 -34.66 10.52 24.39
N ARG A 689 -33.93 11.22 23.52
CA ARG A 689 -32.88 12.16 23.93
C ARG A 689 -33.43 13.41 24.61
N ILE A 690 -34.60 13.88 24.15
CA ILE A 690 -35.22 15.11 24.68
C ILE A 690 -35.94 14.80 25.99
N GLN A 691 -36.77 13.76 25.99
CA GLN A 691 -37.57 13.37 27.15
C GLN A 691 -37.75 11.85 27.12
N PRO A 692 -37.65 11.16 28.28
CA PRO A 692 -37.97 9.74 28.33
C PRO A 692 -39.46 9.53 28.02
N GLU A 693 -39.81 8.39 27.44
CA GLU A 693 -41.20 8.01 27.23
C GLU A 693 -41.82 7.59 28.56
N VAL A 694 -42.93 8.23 28.94
CA VAL A 694 -43.74 7.80 30.08
C VAL A 694 -44.60 6.62 29.64
N LEU A 695 -44.24 5.42 30.11
CA LEU A 695 -44.97 4.19 29.81
C LEU A 695 -46.28 4.09 30.61
N GLY A 696 -46.28 4.60 31.84
CA GLY A 696 -47.49 4.63 32.67
C GLY A 696 -47.22 4.72 34.17
N SER A 697 -48.24 4.35 34.96
CA SER A 697 -48.29 4.46 36.41
C SER A 697 -48.18 3.08 37.06
N GLY A 698 -47.19 2.89 37.93
CA GLY A 698 -47.06 1.67 38.73
C GLY A 698 -48.14 1.59 39.82
N ALA A 699 -48.58 0.36 40.12
CA ALA A 699 -49.52 0.08 41.22
C ALA A 699 -49.01 -1.10 42.08
N GLY A 700 -48.49 -0.84 43.27
CA GLY A 700 -47.82 -1.87 44.10
C GLY A 700 -48.71 -3.01 44.60
N ASN A 701 -50.03 -2.89 44.47
CA ASN A 701 -50.98 -3.97 44.75
C ASN A 701 -51.19 -4.94 43.56
N ARG A 702 -50.68 -4.63 42.36
CA ARG A 702 -50.84 -5.45 41.16
C ARG A 702 -49.55 -6.18 40.81
N ALA A 703 -49.65 -7.50 40.67
CA ALA A 703 -48.58 -8.35 40.16
C ALA A 703 -48.50 -8.30 38.62
N PHE A 704 -47.32 -8.60 38.06
CA PHE A 704 -47.09 -8.78 36.62
C PHE A 704 -47.61 -7.65 35.73
N GLN A 705 -47.47 -6.40 36.20
CA GLN A 705 -47.85 -5.24 35.42
C GLN A 705 -47.04 -5.16 34.12
N ARG A 706 -47.71 -4.76 33.04
CA ARG A 706 -47.15 -4.71 31.69
C ARG A 706 -47.33 -3.32 31.10
N PHE A 707 -46.31 -2.86 30.38
CA PHE A 707 -46.36 -1.62 29.63
C PHE A 707 -45.72 -1.81 28.26
N THR A 708 -46.33 -1.27 27.22
CA THR A 708 -45.90 -1.40 25.83
C THR A 708 -45.24 -0.11 25.39
N LEU A 709 -44.09 -0.20 24.70
CA LEU A 709 -43.43 0.94 24.10
C LEU A 709 -44.28 1.49 22.95
N GLN A 710 -44.38 2.81 22.83
CA GLN A 710 -45.16 3.46 21.78
C GLN A 710 -44.51 3.38 20.39
N GLN A 711 -43.18 3.21 20.34
CA GLN A 711 -42.45 3.11 19.08
C GLN A 711 -41.84 1.73 18.86
N ALA A 712 -41.90 1.29 17.62
CA ALA A 712 -41.34 0.05 17.14
C ALA A 712 -40.65 0.27 15.78
N PRO A 713 -39.65 -0.54 15.42
CA PRO A 713 -39.06 -1.62 16.21
C PRO A 713 -38.01 -1.11 17.21
N LEU A 714 -37.98 -1.69 18.42
CA LEU A 714 -36.95 -1.43 19.43
C LEU A 714 -35.57 -1.90 18.94
N THR A 715 -34.59 -1.01 18.90
CA THR A 715 -33.22 -1.35 18.49
C THR A 715 -32.54 -2.31 19.45
N PHE A 716 -31.94 -3.36 18.88
CA PHE A 716 -30.96 -4.22 19.56
C PHE A 716 -29.59 -4.05 18.91
N VAL A 717 -28.53 -4.10 19.72
CA VAL A 717 -27.14 -4.03 19.25
C VAL A 717 -26.43 -5.37 19.45
N PRO A 718 -25.39 -5.69 18.67
CA PRO A 718 -24.59 -6.88 18.87
C PRO A 718 -24.01 -6.91 20.29
N ALA A 719 -24.15 -8.04 21.00
CA ALA A 719 -23.67 -8.16 22.38
C ALA A 719 -23.21 -9.59 22.71
N PRO A 720 -22.28 -9.78 23.67
CA PRO A 720 -21.80 -11.09 24.12
C PRO A 720 -22.82 -11.78 25.06
N THR A 721 -24.08 -11.83 24.65
CA THR A 721 -25.17 -12.51 25.37
C THR A 721 -25.49 -13.85 24.72
N ALA A 722 -26.25 -14.71 25.40
CA ALA A 722 -26.63 -16.01 24.85
C ALA A 722 -27.60 -15.94 23.63
N SER A 723 -28.14 -14.75 23.32
CA SER A 723 -28.89 -14.47 22.08
C SER A 723 -28.05 -13.75 21.03
N GLY A 724 -26.88 -13.22 21.39
CA GLY A 724 -26.02 -12.39 20.56
C GLY A 724 -26.44 -10.93 20.41
N ALA A 725 -27.45 -10.50 21.16
CA ALA A 725 -28.03 -9.17 21.09
C ALA A 725 -28.37 -8.62 22.47
N ALA A 726 -28.28 -7.30 22.63
CA ALA A 726 -28.76 -6.57 23.81
C ALA A 726 -29.69 -5.44 23.36
N SER A 727 -30.78 -5.22 24.11
CA SER A 727 -31.71 -4.13 23.83
C SER A 727 -31.05 -2.78 24.14
N SER A 728 -31.46 -1.74 23.41
CA SER A 728 -31.12 -0.35 23.76
C SER A 728 -32.00 0.22 24.89
N LEU A 729 -32.84 -0.61 25.50
CA LEU A 729 -33.90 -0.19 26.41
C LEU A 729 -33.38 0.03 27.83
N GLU A 730 -33.54 1.24 28.32
CA GLU A 730 -33.42 1.60 29.72
C GLU A 730 -34.80 1.87 30.30
N VAL A 731 -35.17 1.13 31.35
CA VAL A 731 -36.43 1.36 32.09
C VAL A 731 -36.09 1.94 33.46
N ARG A 732 -36.74 3.05 33.81
CA ARG A 732 -36.62 3.67 35.13
C ARG A 732 -37.98 3.72 35.82
N VAL A 733 -37.99 3.44 37.11
CA VAL A 733 -39.18 3.61 37.96
C VAL A 733 -38.83 4.52 39.12
N ASP A 734 -39.55 5.63 39.28
CA ASP A 734 -39.21 6.71 40.22
C ASP A 734 -37.75 7.19 40.04
N GLY A 735 -37.28 7.24 38.79
CA GLY A 735 -35.91 7.62 38.42
C GLY A 735 -34.84 6.54 38.65
N LEU A 736 -35.17 5.41 39.29
CA LEU A 736 -34.25 4.29 39.55
C LEU A 736 -34.21 3.33 38.37
N LEU A 737 -33.02 2.92 37.94
CA LEU A 737 -32.84 1.94 36.85
C LEU A 737 -33.33 0.55 37.27
N TRP A 738 -34.11 -0.09 36.40
CA TRP A 738 -34.50 -1.49 36.48
C TRP A 738 -33.77 -2.28 35.39
N ASN A 739 -33.27 -3.47 35.72
CA ASN A 739 -32.47 -4.27 34.80
C ASN A 739 -33.32 -5.21 33.96
N GLU A 740 -32.97 -5.43 32.70
CA GLU A 740 -33.60 -6.47 31.88
C GLU A 740 -33.21 -7.86 32.40
N ALA A 741 -34.20 -8.74 32.53
CA ALA A 741 -34.02 -10.12 32.96
C ALA A 741 -34.43 -11.11 31.86
N PRO A 742 -33.67 -12.20 31.65
CA PRO A 742 -33.98 -13.18 30.61
C PRO A 742 -35.25 -14.00 30.91
N ARG A 743 -35.57 -14.17 32.20
CA ARG A 743 -36.77 -14.86 32.66
C ARG A 743 -37.16 -14.38 34.05
N ILE A 744 -38.45 -14.17 34.27
CA ILE A 744 -38.98 -13.67 35.54
C ILE A 744 -38.79 -14.68 36.69
N THR A 745 -38.85 -15.97 36.38
CA THR A 745 -38.76 -17.07 37.36
C THR A 745 -37.38 -17.23 38.00
N ALA A 746 -36.34 -16.57 37.46
CA ALA A 746 -35.01 -16.58 38.03
C ALA A 746 -34.74 -15.42 39.00
N LEU A 747 -35.70 -14.48 39.15
CA LEU A 747 -35.55 -13.29 39.97
C LEU A 747 -35.93 -13.56 41.43
N ALA A 748 -35.19 -12.96 42.35
CA ALA A 748 -35.55 -12.91 43.76
C ALA A 748 -36.64 -11.85 44.02
N PRO A 749 -37.40 -11.95 45.14
CA PRO A 749 -38.49 -11.02 45.48
C PRO A 749 -38.14 -9.52 45.46
N GLY A 750 -36.88 -9.18 45.74
CA GLY A 750 -36.40 -7.80 45.80
C GLY A 750 -35.75 -7.28 44.51
N ASP A 751 -35.60 -8.13 43.50
CA ASP A 751 -34.86 -7.76 42.28
C ASP A 751 -35.65 -6.74 41.47
N ARG A 752 -35.05 -5.56 41.27
CA ARG A 752 -35.58 -4.50 40.42
C ARG A 752 -35.28 -4.81 38.96
N ALA A 753 -36.07 -5.71 38.39
CA ALA A 753 -35.89 -6.17 37.03
C ALA A 753 -37.22 -6.30 36.28
N TYR A 754 -37.13 -6.28 34.96
CA TYR A 754 -38.25 -6.44 34.04
C TYR A 754 -37.94 -7.50 32.99
N LEU A 755 -38.97 -8.14 32.47
CA LEU A 755 -38.89 -9.06 31.34
C LEU A 755 -39.34 -8.33 30.08
N LEU A 756 -38.52 -8.37 29.03
CA LEU A 756 -38.84 -7.83 27.71
C LEU A 756 -39.53 -8.89 26.83
N ARG A 757 -40.61 -8.52 26.15
CA ARG A 757 -41.34 -9.37 25.20
C ARG A 757 -41.57 -8.61 23.90
N LEU A 758 -41.29 -9.24 22.76
CA LEU A 758 -41.51 -8.65 21.43
C LEU A 758 -42.73 -9.29 20.77
N ASP A 759 -43.65 -8.54 20.19
CA ASP A 759 -44.72 -9.14 19.38
C ASP A 759 -44.28 -9.45 17.94
N ASP A 760 -45.20 -9.92 17.11
CA ASP A 760 -44.94 -10.27 15.71
C ASP A 760 -44.67 -9.05 14.81
N SER A 761 -45.11 -7.87 15.22
CA SER A 761 -44.88 -6.57 14.55
C SER A 761 -43.61 -5.84 15.03
N GLY A 762 -42.90 -6.40 16.03
CA GLY A 762 -41.72 -5.77 16.63
C GLY A 762 -42.05 -4.81 17.77
N GLY A 763 -43.31 -4.74 18.20
CA GLY A 763 -43.73 -4.01 19.39
C GLY A 763 -43.14 -4.63 20.66
N ALA A 764 -42.62 -3.79 21.54
CA ALA A 764 -41.94 -4.23 22.76
C ALA A 764 -42.80 -3.99 24.00
N THR A 765 -42.96 -5.00 24.84
CA THR A 765 -43.69 -4.92 26.11
C THR A 765 -42.78 -5.33 27.26
N VAL A 766 -42.69 -4.50 28.29
CA VAL A 766 -42.00 -4.80 29.54
C VAL A 766 -42.98 -5.37 30.56
N GLN A 767 -42.58 -6.42 31.28
CA GLN A 767 -43.35 -7.05 32.35
C GLN A 767 -42.56 -7.06 33.66
N PHE A 768 -43.18 -6.58 34.74
CA PHE A 768 -42.57 -6.52 36.08
C PHE A 768 -42.95 -7.72 36.96
N GLY A 769 -42.28 -7.84 38.12
CA GLY A 769 -42.47 -8.95 39.06
C GLY A 769 -43.82 -9.00 39.78
N ASP A 770 -44.03 -10.08 40.52
CA ASP A 770 -45.18 -10.32 41.39
C ASP A 770 -44.85 -10.18 42.88
N GLY A 771 -43.62 -9.80 43.23
CA GLY A 771 -43.12 -9.72 44.61
C GLY A 771 -42.62 -11.04 45.17
N LEU A 772 -42.70 -12.14 44.41
CA LEU A 772 -42.02 -13.41 44.69
C LEU A 772 -40.89 -13.64 43.68
N HIS A 773 -41.18 -13.38 42.41
CA HIS A 773 -40.31 -13.49 41.26
C HIS A 773 -40.06 -12.09 40.69
N GLY A 774 -39.15 -11.36 41.32
CA GLY A 774 -38.89 -9.94 41.05
C GLY A 774 -39.79 -8.99 41.83
N ALA A 775 -39.31 -7.76 42.01
CA ALA A 775 -40.01 -6.72 42.75
C ALA A 775 -41.31 -6.28 42.04
N ARG A 776 -42.34 -5.97 42.84
CA ARG A 776 -43.51 -5.24 42.35
C ARG A 776 -43.14 -3.77 42.13
N LEU A 777 -43.85 -3.13 41.21
CA LEU A 777 -43.70 -1.69 41.02
C LEU A 777 -44.16 -0.92 42.26
N PRO A 778 -43.46 0.13 42.69
CA PRO A 778 -44.03 1.11 43.61
C PRO A 778 -45.25 1.79 43.00
N SER A 779 -46.21 2.16 43.84
CA SER A 779 -47.36 2.96 43.41
C SER A 779 -46.93 4.40 43.09
N GLY A 780 -47.24 4.89 41.89
CA GLY A 780 -46.89 6.25 41.47
C GLY A 780 -47.67 6.70 40.25
N SER A 781 -47.53 7.97 39.84
CA SER A 781 -48.19 8.53 38.66
C SER A 781 -47.17 8.83 37.58
N GLY A 782 -47.31 8.18 36.41
CA GLY A 782 -46.37 8.35 35.29
C GLY A 782 -44.92 8.00 35.65
N ASN A 783 -44.73 7.17 36.68
CA ASN A 783 -43.42 6.92 37.26
C ASN A 783 -42.61 5.84 36.55
N VAL A 784 -43.22 5.13 35.59
CA VAL A 784 -42.53 4.15 34.74
C VAL A 784 -42.13 4.84 33.44
N GLU A 785 -40.83 5.00 33.24
CA GLU A 785 -40.23 5.72 32.12
C GLU A 785 -39.28 4.81 31.33
N ALA A 786 -39.17 5.04 30.03
CA ALA A 786 -38.26 4.33 29.15
C ALA A 786 -37.42 5.27 28.28
N ARG A 787 -36.17 4.87 28.01
CA ARG A 787 -35.32 5.43 26.97
C ARG A 787 -34.82 4.31 26.09
N TYR A 788 -34.91 4.47 24.78
CA TYR A 788 -34.52 3.44 23.82
C TYR A 788 -34.27 4.05 22.45
N ARG A 789 -33.83 3.23 21.50
CA ARG A 789 -33.64 3.62 20.10
C ARG A 789 -34.61 2.85 19.22
N VAL A 790 -34.94 3.43 18.09
CA VAL A 790 -35.85 2.86 17.10
C VAL A 790 -35.13 2.61 15.78
N GLY A 791 -35.28 1.42 15.22
CA GLY A 791 -34.65 1.02 13.96
C GLY A 791 -33.60 -0.08 14.14
N LEU A 792 -33.63 -1.05 13.24
CA LEU A 792 -32.77 -2.24 13.21
C LEU A 792 -32.88 -2.89 11.84
N GLY A 793 -32.23 -4.05 11.64
CA GLY A 793 -32.46 -4.86 10.46
C GLY A 793 -31.43 -4.67 9.37
N ARG A 794 -31.63 -5.42 8.28
CA ARG A 794 -30.76 -5.45 7.11
C ARG A 794 -30.75 -4.15 6.32
N GLU A 795 -31.82 -3.37 6.40
CA GLU A 795 -31.86 -2.03 5.80
C GLU A 795 -30.73 -1.14 6.32
N GLY A 796 -30.25 -1.35 7.55
CA GLY A 796 -29.10 -0.63 8.10
C GLY A 796 -27.75 -0.98 7.45
N ASN A 797 -27.65 -2.03 6.62
CA ASN A 797 -26.38 -2.42 5.99
C ASN A 797 -26.08 -1.54 4.76
N VAL A 798 -25.66 -0.30 5.02
CA VAL A 798 -25.36 0.72 4.01
C VAL A 798 -23.92 0.62 3.49
N ALA A 799 -23.71 0.92 2.21
CA ALA A 799 -22.41 0.91 1.56
C ALA A 799 -21.46 1.99 2.12
N PRO A 800 -20.13 1.88 1.90
CA PRO A 800 -19.19 2.93 2.24
C PRO A 800 -19.60 4.28 1.63
N GLY A 801 -19.41 5.37 2.36
CA GLY A 801 -19.73 6.73 1.91
C GLY A 801 -21.21 7.13 1.89
N GLN A 802 -22.15 6.19 2.05
CA GLN A 802 -23.58 6.53 2.04
C GLN A 802 -24.02 7.38 3.25
N LEU A 803 -23.38 7.22 4.42
CA LEU A 803 -23.69 7.99 5.64
C LEU A 803 -23.03 9.38 5.61
N SER A 804 -23.61 10.29 4.85
CA SER A 804 -23.02 11.62 4.56
C SER A 804 -23.82 12.82 5.07
N VAL A 805 -25.03 12.62 5.62
CA VAL A 805 -25.90 13.71 6.07
C VAL A 805 -25.87 13.88 7.59
N LEU A 806 -25.30 14.98 8.09
CA LEU A 806 -25.35 15.34 9.51
C LEU A 806 -26.73 15.84 9.92
N LEU A 807 -27.42 15.06 10.78
CA LEU A 807 -28.68 15.47 11.39
C LEU A 807 -28.45 16.25 12.69
N THR A 808 -27.45 15.86 13.49
CA THR A 808 -26.99 16.61 14.66
C THR A 808 -25.72 17.37 14.29
N ARG A 809 -25.78 18.70 14.24
CA ARG A 809 -24.61 19.54 13.93
C ARG A 809 -23.86 19.91 15.21
N ALA A 810 -22.77 19.21 15.48
CA ALA A 810 -21.81 19.63 16.50
C ALA A 810 -21.06 20.90 16.02
N PRO A 811 -20.79 21.89 16.88
CA PRO A 811 -20.04 23.08 16.50
C PRO A 811 -18.69 22.73 15.86
N GLY A 812 -18.37 23.32 14.71
CA GLY A 812 -17.11 23.10 13.98
C GLY A 812 -17.08 21.87 13.07
N VAL A 813 -18.05 20.96 13.16
CA VAL A 813 -18.13 19.79 12.25
C VAL A 813 -18.82 20.20 10.95
N LYS A 814 -18.15 19.93 9.83
CA LYS A 814 -18.58 20.26 8.47
C LYS A 814 -19.25 19.09 7.75
N ALA A 815 -18.66 17.91 7.85
CA ALA A 815 -19.07 16.73 7.12
C ALA A 815 -18.83 15.44 7.93
N VAL A 816 -19.49 14.37 7.50
CA VAL A 816 -19.34 13.01 8.02
C VAL A 816 -19.36 12.04 6.85
N THR A 817 -18.68 10.92 6.99
CA THR A 817 -18.75 9.78 6.07
C THR A 817 -18.53 8.49 6.85
N ASN A 818 -19.02 7.35 6.35
CA ASN A 818 -18.60 6.04 6.81
C ASN A 818 -17.52 5.47 5.87
N PRO A 819 -16.24 5.40 6.28
CA PRO A 819 -15.16 4.91 5.41
C PRO A 819 -15.32 3.44 5.01
N GLN A 820 -16.00 2.65 5.85
CA GLN A 820 -16.34 1.26 5.58
C GLN A 820 -17.86 1.08 5.56
N ALA A 821 -18.33 -0.01 4.95
CA ALA A 821 -19.74 -0.37 4.95
C ALA A 821 -20.25 -0.51 6.39
N ALA A 822 -21.54 -0.24 6.60
CA ALA A 822 -22.21 -0.70 7.79
C ALA A 822 -22.62 -2.17 7.60
N THR A 823 -22.26 -3.00 8.56
CA THR A 823 -22.48 -4.45 8.50
C THR A 823 -23.05 -4.97 9.82
N GLY A 824 -23.49 -6.22 9.83
CA GLY A 824 -24.04 -6.89 11.02
C GLY A 824 -25.51 -6.59 11.30
N GLY A 825 -26.18 -5.79 10.46
CA GLY A 825 -27.62 -5.59 10.51
C GLY A 825 -28.35 -6.85 10.08
N VAL A 826 -29.25 -7.35 10.93
CA VAL A 826 -29.98 -8.61 10.73
C VAL A 826 -31.45 -8.39 11.05
N ASP A 827 -32.35 -8.91 10.21
CA ASP A 827 -33.78 -8.79 10.43
C ASP A 827 -34.26 -9.74 11.54
N PRO A 828 -35.38 -9.42 12.21
CA PRO A 828 -35.96 -10.32 13.20
C PRO A 828 -36.21 -11.71 12.61
N GLU A 829 -35.98 -12.74 13.42
CA GLU A 829 -36.02 -14.12 12.97
C GLU A 829 -37.35 -14.46 12.30
N ALA A 830 -37.29 -14.98 11.07
CA ALA A 830 -38.47 -15.42 10.31
C ALA A 830 -39.12 -16.66 10.96
N GLY A 831 -40.43 -16.85 10.74
CA GLY A 831 -41.18 -17.96 11.34
C GLY A 831 -40.57 -19.33 11.05
N ASP A 832 -40.18 -19.57 9.81
CA ASP A 832 -39.55 -20.83 9.37
C ASP A 832 -38.21 -21.11 10.05
N ALA A 833 -37.41 -20.08 10.29
CA ALA A 833 -36.14 -20.20 11.02
C ALA A 833 -36.42 -20.47 12.51
N ALA A 834 -37.37 -19.74 13.11
CA ALA A 834 -37.80 -19.97 14.49
C ALA A 834 -38.29 -21.40 14.73
N ARG A 835 -39.02 -22.01 13.77
CA ARG A 835 -39.43 -23.43 13.85
C ARG A 835 -38.25 -24.39 14.00
N ARG A 836 -37.13 -24.09 13.34
CA ARG A 836 -35.90 -24.90 13.39
C ARG A 836 -35.06 -24.60 14.63
N ASN A 837 -35.02 -23.34 15.05
CA ASN A 837 -34.11 -22.87 16.08
C ASN A 837 -34.66 -22.98 17.50
N ALA A 838 -35.97 -22.78 17.70
CA ALA A 838 -36.57 -22.82 19.02
C ALA A 838 -36.32 -24.14 19.78
N PRO A 839 -36.37 -25.34 19.14
CA PRO A 839 -36.02 -26.60 19.81
C PRO A 839 -34.55 -26.70 20.22
N LEU A 840 -33.62 -25.98 19.56
CA LEU A 840 -32.19 -26.09 19.80
C LEU A 840 -31.82 -25.53 21.19
N ARG A 841 -32.30 -24.33 21.53
CA ARG A 841 -32.00 -23.70 22.85
C ARG A 841 -32.55 -24.49 24.03
N VAL A 842 -33.72 -25.11 23.89
CA VAL A 842 -34.33 -25.93 24.95
C VAL A 842 -33.46 -27.13 25.31
N ARG A 843 -32.73 -27.69 24.34
CA ARG A 843 -31.81 -28.81 24.57
C ARG A 843 -30.56 -28.39 25.34
N THR A 844 -30.07 -27.17 25.12
CA THR A 844 -28.83 -26.67 25.73
C THR A 844 -29.02 -26.12 27.15
N LEU A 845 -30.21 -25.65 27.52
CA LEU A 845 -30.49 -25.00 28.82
C LEU A 845 -29.46 -23.89 29.18
N ASP A 846 -29.02 -23.14 28.17
CA ASP A 846 -27.98 -22.09 28.28
C ASP A 846 -26.62 -22.59 28.83
N ARG A 847 -26.32 -23.88 28.70
CA ARG A 847 -25.02 -24.49 29.01
C ARG A 847 -24.47 -25.24 27.80
N ILE A 848 -23.16 -25.22 27.63
CA ILE A 848 -22.50 -25.84 26.47
C ILE A 848 -21.56 -26.95 26.94
N VAL A 849 -21.94 -28.22 26.75
CA VAL A 849 -21.15 -29.37 27.23
C VAL A 849 -20.80 -30.33 26.10
N SER A 850 -21.79 -30.81 25.35
CA SER A 850 -21.59 -31.72 24.22
C SER A 850 -21.22 -30.95 22.95
N LEU A 851 -20.63 -31.64 21.97
CA LEU A 851 -20.39 -31.04 20.63
C LEU A 851 -21.68 -30.46 20.05
N ARG A 852 -22.80 -31.16 20.22
CA ARG A 852 -24.09 -30.70 19.74
C ARG A 852 -24.54 -29.40 20.42
N ASP A 853 -24.22 -29.21 21.70
CA ASP A 853 -24.54 -27.97 22.40
C ASP A 853 -23.73 -26.79 21.84
N PHE A 854 -22.47 -27.01 21.43
CA PHE A 854 -21.66 -25.98 20.78
C PHE A 854 -22.28 -25.56 19.44
N GLU A 855 -22.74 -26.53 18.64
CA GLU A 855 -23.44 -26.27 17.37
C GLU A 855 -24.74 -25.50 17.60
N ASP A 856 -25.58 -26.00 18.51
CA ASP A 856 -26.92 -25.48 18.77
C ASP A 856 -26.86 -24.08 19.41
N PHE A 857 -25.90 -23.82 20.31
CA PHE A 857 -25.67 -22.50 20.90
C PHE A 857 -25.21 -21.49 19.85
N ALA A 858 -24.21 -21.85 19.03
CA ALA A 858 -23.69 -20.95 18.02
C ALA A 858 -24.71 -20.68 16.91
N ALA A 859 -25.45 -21.70 16.46
CA ALA A 859 -26.52 -21.52 15.47
C ALA A 859 -27.70 -20.69 16.00
N ALA A 860 -27.94 -20.69 17.31
CA ALA A 860 -28.93 -19.84 17.96
C ALA A 860 -28.43 -18.41 18.23
N PHE A 861 -27.16 -18.11 17.98
CA PHE A 861 -26.60 -16.77 18.13
C PHE A 861 -27.03 -15.88 16.96
N THR A 862 -27.47 -14.65 17.23
CA THR A 862 -27.93 -13.74 16.16
C THR A 862 -26.78 -13.35 15.23
N GLY A 863 -26.99 -13.43 13.91
CA GLY A 863 -25.96 -13.22 12.89
C GLY A 863 -25.17 -14.47 12.49
N ILE A 864 -25.34 -15.60 13.18
CA ILE A 864 -24.76 -16.89 12.78
C ILE A 864 -25.80 -17.71 12.03
N GLY A 865 -25.43 -18.18 10.85
CA GLY A 865 -26.28 -19.00 9.99
C GLY A 865 -26.06 -20.51 10.20
N LYS A 866 -24.81 -20.93 10.43
CA LYS A 866 -24.46 -22.34 10.64
C LYS A 866 -23.28 -22.50 11.59
N ALA A 867 -23.27 -23.63 12.29
CA ALA A 867 -22.16 -24.06 13.12
C ALA A 867 -21.97 -25.59 13.02
N GLN A 868 -20.73 -26.05 13.09
CA GLN A 868 -20.38 -27.47 13.22
C GLN A 868 -19.25 -27.62 14.24
N ALA A 869 -19.43 -28.50 15.21
CA ALA A 869 -18.47 -28.75 16.26
C ALA A 869 -17.91 -30.17 16.14
N MET A 870 -16.59 -30.32 16.34
CA MET A 870 -15.96 -31.63 16.36
C MET A 870 -14.78 -31.69 17.32
N TRP A 871 -14.47 -32.90 17.76
CA TRP A 871 -13.25 -33.17 18.52
C TRP A 871 -12.05 -33.23 17.57
N LEU A 872 -11.02 -32.45 17.86
CA LEU A 872 -9.72 -32.55 17.20
C LEU A 872 -8.63 -32.80 18.23
N TRP A 873 -7.58 -33.49 17.80
CA TRP A 873 -6.39 -33.80 18.60
C TRP A 873 -5.22 -33.04 18.00
N ASP A 874 -4.59 -32.14 18.75
CA ASP A 874 -3.45 -31.34 18.28
C ASP A 874 -2.09 -32.04 18.46
N GLY A 875 -2.08 -33.24 19.04
CA GLY A 875 -0.88 -33.99 19.40
C GLY A 875 -0.74 -34.18 20.92
N GLU A 876 -1.25 -33.24 21.70
CA GLU A 876 -1.10 -33.19 23.16
C GLU A 876 -2.45 -33.21 23.88
N THR A 877 -3.44 -32.47 23.36
CA THR A 877 -4.75 -32.29 23.99
C THR A 877 -5.91 -32.47 23.00
N ARG A 878 -7.05 -32.94 23.50
CA ARG A 878 -8.33 -32.88 22.76
C ARG A 878 -8.91 -31.48 22.91
N LEU A 879 -9.25 -30.86 21.79
CA LEU A 879 -9.97 -29.59 21.74
C LEU A 879 -11.27 -29.72 20.95
N VAL A 880 -12.24 -28.88 21.30
CA VAL A 880 -13.43 -28.68 20.47
C VAL A 880 -13.06 -27.66 19.39
N HIS A 881 -13.21 -28.03 18.13
CA HIS A 881 -13.17 -27.09 17.02
C HIS A 881 -14.57 -26.78 16.56
N LEU A 882 -14.91 -25.50 16.50
CA LEU A 882 -16.19 -24.98 16.08
C LEU A 882 -16.01 -24.19 14.78
N THR A 883 -16.47 -24.74 13.66
CA THR A 883 -16.56 -24.01 12.40
C THR A 883 -17.88 -23.24 12.34
N VAL A 884 -17.83 -21.95 12.01
CA VAL A 884 -19.02 -21.07 11.92
C VAL A 884 -19.12 -20.35 10.57
N ALA A 885 -20.34 -20.07 10.14
CA ALA A 885 -20.64 -19.20 9.01
C ALA A 885 -21.70 -18.17 9.40
N GLY A 886 -21.57 -16.96 8.89
CA GLY A 886 -22.55 -15.91 9.10
C GLY A 886 -23.89 -16.24 8.44
N GLU A 887 -24.91 -15.45 8.75
CA GLU A 887 -26.23 -15.59 8.16
C GLU A 887 -26.18 -15.45 6.63
N ASP A 888 -26.98 -16.27 5.94
CA ASP A 888 -26.99 -16.40 4.47
C ASP A 888 -25.63 -16.66 3.79
N GLY A 889 -24.64 -17.15 4.55
CA GLY A 889 -23.31 -17.45 4.02
C GLY A 889 -22.41 -16.21 3.93
N THR A 890 -22.70 -15.17 4.70
CA THR A 890 -21.76 -14.07 4.93
C THR A 890 -20.46 -14.59 5.54
N ALA A 891 -19.33 -14.09 5.04
CA ALA A 891 -18.03 -14.39 5.62
C ALA A 891 -17.90 -13.71 6.98
N LEU A 892 -17.26 -14.38 7.94
CA LEU A 892 -17.02 -13.85 9.26
C LEU A 892 -15.56 -13.47 9.39
N ASP A 893 -15.29 -12.23 9.80
CA ASP A 893 -13.95 -11.78 10.13
C ASP A 893 -13.72 -11.90 11.65
N PRO A 894 -12.66 -12.59 12.12
CA PRO A 894 -12.29 -12.63 13.53
C PRO A 894 -12.10 -11.26 14.21
N ALA A 895 -11.82 -10.20 13.44
CA ALA A 895 -11.71 -8.83 13.94
C ALA A 895 -13.06 -8.13 14.16
N GLU A 896 -14.16 -8.66 13.62
CA GLU A 896 -15.50 -8.07 13.75
C GLU A 896 -16.15 -8.33 15.12
N ALA A 897 -17.10 -7.45 15.48
CA ALA A 897 -17.83 -7.54 16.74
C ALA A 897 -18.64 -8.84 16.88
N LEU A 898 -19.24 -9.33 15.79
CA LEU A 898 -20.04 -10.56 15.79
C LEU A 898 -19.22 -11.77 16.26
N TYR A 899 -18.02 -11.96 15.69
CA TYR A 899 -17.14 -13.07 16.05
C TYR A 899 -16.65 -12.98 17.50
N ARG A 900 -16.21 -11.79 17.93
CA ARG A 900 -15.76 -11.57 19.32
C ARG A 900 -16.87 -11.77 20.34
N ASN A 901 -18.08 -11.29 20.04
CA ASN A 901 -19.24 -11.45 20.92
C ASN A 901 -19.67 -12.92 21.02
N LEU A 902 -19.64 -13.66 19.90
CA LEU A 902 -19.90 -15.10 19.90
C LEU A 902 -18.89 -15.84 20.79
N LEU A 903 -17.60 -15.56 20.61
CA LEU A 903 -16.54 -16.20 21.39
C LEU A 903 -16.72 -15.92 22.89
N ALA A 904 -16.95 -14.65 23.27
CA ALA A 904 -17.18 -14.26 24.66
C ALA A 904 -18.45 -14.91 25.25
N ALA A 905 -19.52 -15.03 24.47
CA ALA A 905 -20.75 -15.70 24.90
C ALA A 905 -20.56 -17.21 25.09
N ILE A 906 -19.81 -17.86 24.20
CA ILE A 906 -19.46 -19.28 24.35
C ILE A 906 -18.57 -19.47 25.57
N ASP A 907 -17.55 -18.63 25.76
CA ASP A 907 -16.64 -18.69 26.90
C ASP A 907 -17.38 -18.52 28.24
N ALA A 908 -18.41 -17.69 28.29
CA ALA A 908 -19.26 -17.53 29.47
C ALA A 908 -20.18 -18.73 29.74
N ALA A 909 -20.55 -19.50 28.72
CA ALA A 909 -21.51 -20.60 28.81
C ALA A 909 -20.88 -22.01 28.86
N ARG A 910 -19.61 -22.15 28.45
CA ARG A 910 -18.87 -23.42 28.45
C ARG A 910 -18.12 -23.64 29.77
N PRO A 911 -17.74 -24.90 30.10
CA PRO A 911 -16.78 -25.18 31.17
C PRO A 911 -15.45 -24.45 30.95
N PRO A 912 -14.88 -23.76 31.97
CA PRO A 912 -13.68 -22.92 31.80
C PRO A 912 -12.48 -23.66 31.20
N TYR A 913 -12.30 -24.92 31.57
CA TYR A 913 -11.13 -25.73 31.20
C TYR A 913 -11.24 -26.44 29.85
N GLN A 914 -12.38 -26.35 29.14
CA GLN A 914 -12.57 -27.03 27.85
C GLN A 914 -11.83 -26.29 26.73
N PRO A 915 -10.74 -26.84 26.14
CA PRO A 915 -10.06 -26.14 25.05
C PRO A 915 -10.98 -25.98 23.84
N LEU A 916 -11.06 -24.76 23.31
CA LEU A 916 -11.91 -24.38 22.19
C LEU A 916 -11.09 -23.65 21.12
N ARG A 917 -11.37 -23.97 19.86
CA ARG A 917 -10.94 -23.20 18.69
C ARG A 917 -12.14 -22.92 17.82
N VAL A 918 -12.56 -21.66 17.75
CA VAL A 918 -13.57 -21.22 16.78
C VAL A 918 -12.84 -20.79 15.50
N ALA A 919 -13.43 -21.03 14.33
CA ALA A 919 -12.92 -20.50 13.07
C ALA A 919 -14.07 -20.28 12.06
N PRO A 920 -14.01 -19.24 11.23
CA PRO A 920 -14.88 -19.12 10.06
C PRO A 920 -14.69 -20.31 9.11
N CYS A 921 -15.75 -20.72 8.41
CA CYS A 921 -15.65 -21.77 7.40
C CYS A 921 -14.84 -21.34 6.18
N ARG A 922 -14.28 -22.32 5.46
CA ARG A 922 -13.69 -22.06 4.15
C ARG A 922 -14.75 -22.18 3.06
N TYR A 923 -15.08 -21.07 2.41
CA TYR A 923 -15.98 -21.09 1.26
C TYR A 923 -15.26 -21.67 0.05
N LEU A 924 -15.96 -22.55 -0.67
CA LEU A 924 -15.51 -23.10 -1.95
C LEU A 924 -16.63 -22.90 -2.98
N ASP A 925 -16.33 -22.16 -4.04
CA ASP A 925 -17.29 -21.85 -5.09
C ASP A 925 -17.21 -22.87 -6.22
N PHE A 926 -18.37 -23.29 -6.76
CA PHE A 926 -18.40 -24.21 -7.90
C PHE A 926 -19.37 -23.79 -9.00
N GLY A 927 -18.99 -24.07 -10.24
CA GLY A 927 -19.81 -23.92 -11.44
C GLY A 927 -20.37 -25.24 -11.95
N VAL A 928 -21.46 -25.14 -12.71
CA VAL A 928 -22.15 -26.25 -13.36
C VAL A 928 -22.25 -25.92 -14.85
N ARG A 929 -21.79 -26.82 -15.71
CA ARG A 929 -21.99 -26.75 -17.16
C ARG A 929 -22.81 -27.94 -17.61
N ALA A 930 -23.97 -27.71 -18.21
CA ALA A 930 -24.83 -28.76 -18.69
C ALA A 930 -25.63 -28.38 -19.95
N GLY A 931 -25.90 -29.38 -20.78
CA GLY A 931 -26.89 -29.34 -21.84
C GLY A 931 -28.23 -29.91 -21.38
N LEU A 932 -29.33 -29.30 -21.78
CA LEU A 932 -30.69 -29.69 -21.42
C LEU A 932 -31.49 -29.98 -22.68
N GLY A 933 -32.07 -31.18 -22.76
CA GLY A 933 -33.13 -31.50 -23.71
C GLY A 933 -34.45 -30.94 -23.21
N ILE A 934 -35.00 -29.94 -23.89
CA ILE A 934 -36.20 -29.22 -23.45
C ILE A 934 -37.41 -29.67 -24.29
N ASP A 935 -38.55 -29.91 -23.64
CA ASP A 935 -39.79 -30.23 -24.35
C ASP A 935 -40.19 -29.06 -25.27
N PRO A 936 -40.40 -29.30 -26.59
CA PRO A 936 -40.74 -28.25 -27.55
C PRO A 936 -42.02 -27.46 -27.23
N ARG A 937 -42.86 -27.94 -26.30
CA ARG A 937 -44.06 -27.23 -25.82
C ARG A 937 -43.74 -26.10 -24.83
N HIS A 938 -42.54 -26.06 -24.26
CA HIS A 938 -42.08 -25.04 -23.32
C HIS A 938 -41.12 -24.05 -24.01
N GLU A 939 -41.09 -22.79 -23.54
CA GLU A 939 -40.10 -21.81 -23.99
C GLU A 939 -38.73 -22.09 -23.33
N ALA A 940 -37.72 -22.44 -24.14
CA ALA A 940 -36.39 -22.79 -23.64
C ALA A 940 -35.77 -21.77 -22.66
N PRO A 941 -35.82 -20.44 -22.90
CA PRO A 941 -35.29 -19.46 -21.94
C PRO A 941 -35.92 -19.53 -20.55
N ARG A 942 -37.22 -19.85 -20.46
CA ARG A 942 -37.92 -19.98 -19.16
C ARG A 942 -37.50 -21.24 -18.42
N VAL A 943 -37.34 -22.36 -19.13
CA VAL A 943 -36.89 -23.63 -18.54
C VAL A 943 -35.44 -23.51 -18.06
N LEU A 944 -34.56 -22.90 -18.87
CA LEU A 944 -33.16 -22.65 -18.48
C LEU A 944 -33.07 -21.75 -17.23
N ALA A 945 -33.89 -20.69 -17.16
CA ALA A 945 -33.95 -19.83 -15.98
C ALA A 945 -34.45 -20.59 -14.74
N ALA A 946 -35.55 -21.34 -14.86
CA ALA A 946 -36.09 -22.15 -13.77
C ALA A 946 -35.09 -23.22 -13.30
N ALA A 947 -34.35 -23.83 -14.22
CA ALA A 947 -33.31 -24.81 -13.91
C ALA A 947 -32.13 -24.17 -13.18
N ARG A 948 -31.69 -22.98 -13.60
CA ARG A 948 -30.66 -22.20 -12.90
C ARG A 948 -31.09 -21.88 -11.47
N ASP A 949 -32.30 -21.36 -11.30
CA ASP A 949 -32.85 -21.02 -9.97
C ASP A 949 -32.97 -22.26 -9.08
N ARG A 950 -33.35 -23.40 -9.67
CA ARG A 950 -33.46 -24.67 -8.94
C ARG A 950 -32.11 -25.18 -8.45
N VAL A 951 -31.04 -25.05 -9.24
CA VAL A 951 -29.66 -25.37 -8.81
C VAL A 951 -29.22 -24.43 -7.69
N LEU A 952 -29.41 -23.13 -7.85
CA LEU A 952 -29.08 -22.14 -6.82
C LEU A 952 -29.82 -22.42 -5.51
N GLN A 953 -31.09 -22.84 -5.57
CA GLN A 953 -31.88 -23.19 -4.40
C GLN A 953 -31.42 -24.51 -3.75
N ALA A 954 -31.19 -25.56 -4.55
CA ALA A 954 -30.84 -26.90 -4.05
C ALA A 954 -29.42 -26.97 -3.48
N PHE A 955 -28.49 -26.18 -4.02
CA PHE A 955 -27.10 -26.13 -3.59
C PHE A 955 -26.72 -24.85 -2.84
N GLY A 956 -27.68 -23.94 -2.63
CA GLY A 956 -27.46 -22.70 -1.90
C GLY A 956 -27.16 -22.89 -0.42
N PHE A 957 -26.80 -21.80 0.25
CA PHE A 957 -26.40 -21.82 1.66
C PHE A 957 -27.40 -22.57 2.55
N ALA A 958 -28.70 -22.30 2.47
CA ALA A 958 -29.68 -22.94 3.35
C ALA A 958 -29.73 -24.48 3.23
N ALA A 959 -29.41 -25.05 2.07
CA ALA A 959 -29.54 -26.48 1.79
C ALA A 959 -28.27 -27.29 2.09
N ARG A 960 -27.09 -26.67 2.02
CA ARG A 960 -25.79 -27.37 2.16
C ARG A 960 -25.36 -27.53 3.62
N ALA A 961 -24.62 -28.59 3.94
CA ALA A 961 -23.94 -28.74 5.23
C ALA A 961 -22.42 -28.53 5.09
N PHE A 962 -21.75 -28.24 6.21
CA PHE A 962 -20.29 -28.20 6.26
C PHE A 962 -19.69 -29.56 5.94
N GLY A 963 -18.64 -29.57 5.11
CA GLY A 963 -18.00 -30.79 4.64
C GLY A 963 -18.85 -31.64 3.69
N GLN A 964 -20.00 -31.16 3.21
CA GLN A 964 -20.84 -31.90 2.27
C GLN A 964 -20.28 -31.81 0.85
N PRO A 965 -19.95 -32.94 0.19
CA PRO A 965 -19.50 -32.97 -1.21
C PRO A 965 -20.66 -32.73 -2.18
N VAL A 966 -20.39 -32.25 -3.39
CA VAL A 966 -21.37 -32.13 -4.48
C VAL A 966 -21.14 -33.27 -5.46
N HIS A 967 -22.20 -34.01 -5.79
CA HIS A 967 -22.13 -35.12 -6.74
C HIS A 967 -22.88 -34.81 -8.05
N GLY A 968 -22.34 -35.27 -9.18
CA GLY A 968 -22.93 -35.09 -10.51
C GLY A 968 -24.33 -35.66 -10.61
N GLY A 969 -24.56 -36.85 -10.04
CA GLY A 969 -25.88 -37.47 -9.96
C GLY A 969 -26.91 -36.62 -9.19
N GLU A 970 -26.49 -35.90 -8.14
CA GLU A 970 -27.35 -34.97 -7.40
C GLU A 970 -27.75 -33.79 -8.28
N VAL A 971 -26.79 -33.20 -9.00
CA VAL A 971 -27.01 -32.08 -9.92
C VAL A 971 -27.93 -32.49 -11.07
N LEU A 972 -27.70 -33.67 -11.66
CA LEU A 972 -28.56 -34.24 -12.70
C LEU A 972 -29.99 -34.42 -12.20
N ALA A 973 -30.19 -34.99 -11.01
CA ALA A 973 -31.52 -35.18 -10.44
C ALA A 973 -32.26 -33.86 -10.19
N VAL A 974 -31.54 -32.83 -9.72
CA VAL A 974 -32.09 -31.48 -9.50
C VAL A 974 -32.54 -30.85 -10.82
N LEU A 975 -31.72 -30.94 -11.87
CA LEU A 975 -32.03 -30.40 -13.20
C LEU A 975 -33.16 -31.18 -13.89
N GLN A 976 -33.14 -32.51 -13.79
CA GLN A 976 -34.15 -33.40 -14.38
C GLN A 976 -35.54 -33.22 -13.74
N GLY A 977 -35.60 -32.77 -12.49
CA GLY A 977 -36.85 -32.50 -11.77
C GLY A 977 -37.53 -31.19 -12.15
N VAL A 978 -36.97 -30.40 -13.07
CA VAL A 978 -37.55 -29.13 -13.54
C VAL A 978 -38.59 -29.44 -14.62
N ASP A 979 -39.78 -28.88 -14.48
CA ASP A 979 -40.86 -29.06 -15.47
C ASP A 979 -40.43 -28.55 -16.85
N GLY A 980 -40.67 -29.36 -17.89
CA GLY A 980 -40.21 -29.11 -19.26
C GLY A 980 -38.81 -29.67 -19.61
N VAL A 981 -38.05 -30.22 -18.66
CA VAL A 981 -36.76 -30.90 -18.95
C VAL A 981 -36.99 -32.38 -19.27
N GLN A 982 -36.62 -32.81 -20.48
CA GLN A 982 -36.71 -34.21 -20.92
C GLN A 982 -35.48 -35.04 -20.54
N TRP A 983 -34.28 -34.46 -20.69
CA TRP A 983 -33.02 -35.09 -20.31
C TRP A 983 -31.94 -34.04 -19.99
N VAL A 984 -30.92 -34.45 -19.24
CA VAL A 984 -29.79 -33.59 -18.84
C VAL A 984 -28.48 -34.27 -19.20
N ASP A 985 -27.55 -33.51 -19.79
CA ASP A 985 -26.17 -33.93 -20.03
C ASP A 985 -25.20 -33.00 -19.26
N LEU A 986 -24.56 -33.53 -18.22
CA LEU A 986 -23.68 -32.77 -17.34
C LEU A 986 -22.24 -32.75 -17.88
N ASP A 987 -21.91 -31.68 -18.60
CA ASP A 987 -20.59 -31.48 -19.21
C ASP A 987 -19.48 -31.34 -18.18
N ALA A 988 -19.70 -30.56 -17.12
CA ALA A 988 -18.69 -30.34 -16.08
C ALA A 988 -19.26 -29.79 -14.77
N LEU A 989 -18.70 -30.28 -13.67
CA LEU A 989 -18.61 -29.58 -12.39
C LEU A 989 -17.21 -28.97 -12.27
N VAL A 990 -17.15 -27.66 -11.98
CA VAL A 990 -15.91 -26.89 -11.93
C VAL A 990 -15.75 -26.29 -10.54
N LEU A 991 -14.69 -26.63 -9.82
CA LEU A 991 -14.32 -25.93 -8.60
C LEU A 991 -13.51 -24.66 -8.93
N ALA A 992 -13.95 -23.51 -8.47
CA ALA A 992 -13.18 -22.27 -8.52
C ALA A 992 -12.27 -22.24 -7.27
N GLU A 993 -10.96 -22.49 -7.43
CA GLU A 993 -9.99 -22.40 -6.32
C GLU A 993 -9.33 -21.01 -6.27
N GLY A 994 -9.34 -20.37 -5.09
CA GLY A 994 -8.35 -19.37 -4.65
C GLY A 994 -7.78 -19.86 -3.30
N LEU A 995 -6.46 -20.06 -3.13
CA LEU A 995 -5.41 -19.05 -2.93
C LEU A 995 -4.00 -19.62 -3.29
N ASP A 996 -3.94 -20.71 -4.06
CA ASP A 996 -2.72 -21.49 -4.25
C ASP A 996 -2.47 -21.90 -5.72
N GLY A 997 -3.25 -21.39 -6.67
CA GLY A 997 -2.96 -21.53 -8.09
C GLY A 997 -2.93 -22.97 -8.62
N SER A 998 -3.55 -23.93 -7.91
CA SER A 998 -3.74 -25.29 -8.42
C SER A 998 -4.95 -25.38 -9.35
N ALA A 999 -4.76 -26.09 -10.47
CA ALA A 999 -5.71 -26.25 -11.56
C ALA A 999 -7.17 -26.50 -11.14
N ALA A 1000 -8.11 -25.83 -11.80
CA ALA A 1000 -9.55 -26.08 -11.65
C ALA A 1000 -9.86 -27.58 -11.82
N ARG A 1001 -10.28 -28.25 -10.74
CA ARG A 1001 -10.77 -29.63 -10.85
C ARG A 1001 -12.04 -29.62 -11.68
N ARG A 1002 -11.96 -30.23 -12.87
CA ARG A 1002 -13.10 -30.50 -13.73
C ARG A 1002 -13.44 -31.98 -13.64
N SER A 1003 -14.70 -32.27 -13.37
CA SER A 1003 -15.24 -33.63 -13.40
C SER A 1003 -16.56 -33.61 -14.15
N ALA A 1004 -16.83 -34.63 -14.97
CA ALA A 1004 -17.96 -34.67 -15.89
C ALA A 1004 -18.82 -35.93 -15.64
N GLY A 1005 -20.09 -35.88 -16.02
CA GLY A 1005 -21.01 -37.02 -15.90
C GLY A 1005 -21.53 -37.28 -14.47
N PRO A 1006 -22.32 -38.37 -14.29
CA PRO A 1006 -23.02 -38.65 -13.04
C PRO A 1006 -22.09 -38.96 -11.86
N ASP A 1007 -20.90 -39.51 -12.11
CA ASP A 1007 -19.92 -39.87 -11.09
C ASP A 1007 -19.01 -38.69 -10.70
N ALA A 1008 -19.17 -37.52 -11.34
CA ALA A 1008 -18.46 -36.31 -11.00
C ALA A 1008 -18.64 -35.99 -9.50
N THR A 1009 -17.56 -35.62 -8.81
CA THR A 1009 -17.63 -35.29 -7.38
C THR A 1009 -16.69 -34.14 -7.06
N LEU A 1010 -17.25 -33.08 -6.47
CA LEU A 1010 -16.49 -32.00 -5.85
C LEU A 1010 -16.40 -32.27 -4.35
N PRO A 1011 -15.19 -32.50 -3.80
CA PRO A 1011 -15.03 -32.81 -2.39
C PRO A 1011 -15.17 -31.55 -1.53
N ALA A 1012 -15.85 -31.68 -0.40
CA ALA A 1012 -15.75 -30.77 0.74
C ALA A 1012 -15.26 -31.58 1.94
N ARG A 1013 -14.48 -30.96 2.83
CA ARG A 1013 -13.96 -31.63 4.02
C ARG A 1013 -14.46 -30.96 5.29
N THR A 1014 -14.68 -31.75 6.33
CA THR A 1014 -14.86 -31.25 7.69
C THR A 1014 -13.55 -30.63 8.20
N ALA A 1015 -13.59 -29.96 9.35
CA ALA A 1015 -12.38 -29.41 9.94
C ALA A 1015 -11.37 -30.52 10.28
N ARG A 1016 -10.08 -30.24 10.08
CA ARG A 1016 -9.01 -31.21 10.29
C ARG A 1016 -7.66 -30.54 10.49
N TRP A 1017 -6.72 -31.28 11.05
CA TRP A 1017 -5.31 -30.95 10.97
C TRP A 1017 -4.76 -31.29 9.58
N GLN A 1018 -4.05 -30.35 8.98
CA GLN A 1018 -3.37 -30.52 7.70
C GLN A 1018 -2.01 -29.82 7.78
N GLN A 1019 -0.92 -30.58 7.63
CA GLN A 1019 0.46 -30.07 7.69
C GLN A 1019 0.75 -29.24 8.96
N GLY A 1020 0.28 -29.69 10.12
CA GLY A 1020 0.48 -29.00 11.40
C GLY A 1020 -0.38 -27.75 11.60
N SER A 1021 -1.23 -27.39 10.63
CA SER A 1021 -2.18 -26.27 10.73
C SER A 1021 -3.61 -26.80 10.81
N LEU A 1022 -4.43 -26.14 11.64
CA LEU A 1022 -5.86 -26.42 11.75
C LEU A 1022 -6.60 -25.78 10.58
N ARG A 1023 -7.27 -26.60 9.76
CA ARG A 1023 -8.14 -26.15 8.67
C ARG A 1023 -9.60 -26.25 9.10
N PRO A 1024 -10.40 -25.18 8.97
CA PRO A 1024 -11.84 -25.23 9.25
C PRO A 1024 -12.57 -26.09 8.22
N ALA A 1025 -13.87 -26.34 8.47
CA ALA A 1025 -14.69 -27.08 7.51
C ALA A 1025 -14.95 -26.27 6.24
N ASP A 1026 -15.06 -26.98 5.12
CA ASP A 1026 -15.37 -26.42 3.82
C ASP A 1026 -16.89 -26.27 3.64
N LEU A 1027 -17.33 -25.20 2.98
CA LEU A 1027 -18.71 -25.03 2.54
C LEU A 1027 -18.75 -24.79 1.04
N LEU A 1028 -19.20 -25.81 0.29
CA LEU A 1028 -19.43 -25.72 -1.15
C LEU A 1028 -20.71 -24.94 -1.43
N ARG A 1029 -20.61 -23.91 -2.27
CA ARG A 1029 -21.76 -23.11 -2.75
C ARG A 1029 -21.66 -22.89 -4.27
N PRO A 1030 -22.80 -22.83 -4.98
CA PRO A 1030 -22.81 -22.58 -6.41
C PRO A 1030 -22.45 -21.12 -6.68
N ASP A 1031 -21.55 -20.89 -7.64
CA ASP A 1031 -21.30 -19.58 -8.21
C ASP A 1031 -22.39 -19.27 -9.26
N PRO A 1032 -23.23 -18.23 -9.07
CA PRO A 1032 -24.27 -17.88 -10.03
C PRO A 1032 -23.75 -17.57 -11.44
N ALA A 1033 -22.53 -17.06 -11.58
CA ALA A 1033 -21.89 -16.80 -12.87
C ALA A 1033 -21.31 -18.09 -13.49
N GLY A 1034 -20.99 -19.07 -12.64
CA GLY A 1034 -20.47 -20.38 -13.02
C GLY A 1034 -21.53 -21.39 -13.48
N ILE A 1035 -22.83 -21.08 -13.38
CA ILE A 1035 -23.92 -21.94 -13.86
C ILE A 1035 -24.21 -21.61 -15.34
N LEU A 1036 -23.73 -22.46 -16.24
CA LEU A 1036 -23.90 -22.34 -17.69
C LEU A 1036 -24.76 -23.49 -18.20
N LEU A 1037 -26.02 -23.19 -18.51
CA LEU A 1037 -26.98 -24.15 -19.03
C LEU A 1037 -27.32 -23.80 -20.48
N THR A 1038 -27.34 -24.81 -21.35
CA THR A 1038 -27.63 -24.64 -22.78
C THR A 1038 -28.71 -25.61 -23.22
N GLU A 1039 -29.54 -25.20 -24.17
CA GLU A 1039 -30.46 -26.12 -24.84
C GLU A 1039 -29.68 -27.04 -25.78
N ARG A 1040 -30.00 -28.33 -25.77
CA ARG A 1040 -29.49 -29.32 -26.71
C ARG A 1040 -30.64 -30.09 -27.33
N THR A 1041 -30.59 -30.22 -28.64
CA THR A 1041 -31.59 -30.94 -29.46
C THR A 1041 -31.18 -32.37 -29.71
#